data_AF-A0A1S3GR82-F1
#
_entry.id   AF-A0A1S3GR82-F1
#
_cell.length_a   1.000
_cell.length_b   1.000
_cell.length_c   1.000
_cell.angle_alpha   90.00
_cell.angle_beta   90.00
_cell.angle_gamma   90.00
#
_symmetry.space_group_name_H-M   'P 1'
#
loop_
_entity.id
_entity.type
_entity.pdbx_description
1 polymer ?
#
loop_
_entity_poly.entity_id
_entity_poly.type
_entity_poly.pdbx_seq_one_letter_code
_entity_poly.pdbx_strand_id
1 'polypeptide(L)'
;MAITLDHLVDLKGQSACQRQEKDQEERNKRFTGKFIGVRSRANSLVGIREVTLSVVVAEFLQAGRCTDVLCCIIFIVFIIGYIVLGLVAWVHGDPRRVAYPTDSQGHFCGQKGTPNEKKPILFYFNLFRCASPAIMVNLQCPTTQVCVSKCPEKFLTYLEMQLLSKTDKSYWEYYRQFCKPTAQPAKSLTEVLLNGDCPTAVFPSRPFLHRCFPDFSTRNGTLTVGSRILFEDGSGKTRNAVELREAANGINKILDARTVAMKVFEDYATTWYWILIGLTISMILSWVFLMLLRYTAGFLFWFFMLGVLGILGYGIWYCYREYNKLEDNPNSSLSVYDIGIQTNISIYFQLKQTWFSIMIILSILEGTIILLLIFFRKRIHVAIILLKEGSKAIGYIPTTLIYPIVTFILLAICISYWAVTAIFLATSGVPVYKVVVPEGKCVHENETCDPEMFNTTEVIKSCPGALCNFAFYGGMSLYHKYIPTFHIYNLFLFLWLINFVISLGQCALAGAFATYYWAMRKPDDIPPHPLFTAFGRAIRYHTGSLAYGSLILAVIQTFKATLEYLDRRIKDAQNIFAKFLQCCLKCCFWCLENMVKFLNRNAYIMIALYGKNFCRSARDAFNLLMRNILKVAVTDEVTHFVLLLGKILVSGFIGLLAFLLFTERLPMVDYEPTSLNYYWIPLLTVIVGSYLIAHGFFSVYAMCVETIFICFCEDLERNDGSAEKPYFITPNLHGILTKKQPVPQKQKVSRNFALTDSVPSFLLVEDIERNEGSDEKPYFVTPSLMKIMLEQEPKYYK
;
A
#
# COMPACT_ATOMS: atom_id res chain seq x y z
N MET A 1 7.50 -34.99 -1.22
CA MET A 1 6.15 -34.53 -0.88
C MET A 1 5.86 -33.07 -1.28
N ALA A 2 6.88 -32.22 -1.53
CA ALA A 2 6.72 -30.87 -2.09
C ALA A 2 6.57 -30.81 -3.63
N ILE A 3 7.14 -31.78 -4.36
CA ILE A 3 7.05 -31.84 -5.84
C ILE A 3 5.65 -32.30 -6.32
N THR A 4 4.87 -32.94 -5.44
CA THR A 4 3.50 -33.38 -5.75
C THR A 4 2.45 -32.30 -5.50
N LEU A 5 2.74 -31.23 -4.75
CA LEU A 5 1.79 -30.14 -4.51
C LEU A 5 1.79 -29.07 -5.63
N ASP A 6 2.96 -28.77 -6.21
CA ASP A 6 3.08 -27.83 -7.34
C ASP A 6 2.37 -28.36 -8.60
N HIS A 7 2.47 -29.66 -8.88
CA HIS A 7 1.69 -30.27 -9.96
C HIS A 7 0.18 -30.31 -9.66
N LEU A 8 -0.25 -30.39 -8.40
CA LEU A 8 -1.67 -30.44 -8.04
C LEU A 8 -2.36 -29.07 -8.06
N VAL A 9 -1.64 -27.97 -7.81
CA VAL A 9 -2.16 -26.60 -7.92
C VAL A 9 -2.20 -26.14 -9.39
N ASP A 10 -1.19 -26.48 -10.19
CA ASP A 10 -1.15 -26.15 -11.62
C ASP A 10 -2.17 -26.99 -12.42
N LEU A 11 -2.32 -28.29 -12.12
CA LEU A 11 -3.35 -29.14 -12.74
C LEU A 11 -4.77 -28.80 -12.27
N LYS A 12 -5.00 -28.38 -11.02
CA LYS A 12 -6.35 -27.97 -10.58
C LYS A 12 -6.76 -26.61 -11.14
N GLY A 13 -5.85 -25.63 -11.20
CA GLY A 13 -6.10 -24.33 -11.84
C GLY A 13 -6.31 -24.46 -13.35
N GLN A 14 -5.49 -25.26 -14.04
CA GLN A 14 -5.68 -25.59 -15.46
C GLN A 14 -6.94 -26.42 -15.68
N SER A 15 -7.29 -27.39 -14.82
CA SER A 15 -8.52 -28.17 -14.97
C SER A 15 -9.79 -27.34 -14.75
N ALA A 16 -9.77 -26.32 -13.89
CA ALA A 16 -10.88 -25.40 -13.68
C ALA A 16 -11.06 -24.44 -14.87
N CYS A 17 -9.98 -23.83 -15.40
CA CYS A 17 -10.07 -23.04 -16.63
C CYS A 17 -10.40 -23.94 -17.85
N GLN A 18 -9.91 -25.19 -17.95
CA GLN A 18 -10.20 -26.12 -19.06
C GLN A 18 -11.64 -26.65 -19.02
N ARG A 19 -12.23 -26.84 -17.83
CA ARG A 19 -13.64 -27.22 -17.67
C ARG A 19 -14.57 -26.08 -18.09
N GLN A 20 -14.21 -24.83 -17.77
CA GLN A 20 -14.88 -23.64 -18.32
C GLN A 20 -14.66 -23.44 -19.83
N GLU A 21 -13.49 -23.84 -20.36
CA GLU A 21 -13.15 -23.78 -21.79
C GLU A 21 -14.05 -24.71 -22.62
N LYS A 22 -14.29 -25.96 -22.16
CA LYS A 22 -15.19 -26.92 -22.82
C LYS A 22 -16.67 -26.49 -22.77
N ASP A 23 -17.16 -26.03 -21.63
CA ASP A 23 -18.57 -25.62 -21.45
C ASP A 23 -18.94 -24.34 -22.22
N GLN A 24 -17.94 -23.53 -22.61
CA GLN A 24 -18.12 -22.29 -23.35
C GLN A 24 -17.91 -22.47 -24.86
N GLU A 25 -17.05 -23.41 -25.28
CA GLU A 25 -16.89 -23.79 -26.69
C GLU A 25 -18.13 -24.53 -27.25
N GLU A 26 -18.77 -25.39 -26.45
CA GLU A 26 -20.05 -26.03 -26.82
C GLU A 26 -21.23 -25.05 -26.86
N ARG A 27 -21.19 -23.99 -26.05
CA ARG A 27 -22.22 -22.93 -26.06
C ARG A 27 -22.07 -21.96 -27.24
N ASN A 28 -20.83 -21.65 -27.65
CA ASN A 28 -20.56 -20.79 -28.81
C ASN A 28 -20.93 -21.46 -30.15
N LYS A 29 -20.75 -22.78 -30.29
CA LYS A 29 -21.17 -23.52 -31.49
C LYS A 29 -22.69 -23.56 -31.69
N ARG A 30 -23.47 -23.37 -30.62
CA ARG A 30 -24.94 -23.39 -30.65
C ARG A 30 -25.57 -22.00 -30.89
N PHE A 31 -24.78 -20.92 -30.84
CA PHE A 31 -25.27 -19.53 -30.87
C PHE A 31 -24.91 -18.73 -32.13
N THR A 32 -23.95 -19.20 -32.95
CA THR A 32 -23.61 -18.58 -34.25
C THR A 32 -24.78 -18.61 -35.25
N GLY A 33 -25.82 -19.42 -35.04
CA GLY A 33 -27.01 -19.48 -35.89
C GLY A 33 -28.16 -18.52 -35.54
N LYS A 34 -28.05 -17.68 -34.49
CA LYS A 34 -29.18 -16.85 -34.00
C LYS A 34 -28.91 -15.34 -33.93
N PHE A 35 -27.76 -14.85 -34.40
CA PHE A 35 -27.27 -13.49 -34.15
C PHE A 35 -27.42 -12.48 -35.32
N ILE A 36 -28.29 -12.75 -36.31
CA ILE A 36 -28.53 -11.84 -37.45
C ILE A 36 -29.76 -10.91 -37.22
N GLY A 37 -30.62 -11.16 -36.21
CA GLY A 37 -31.94 -10.53 -36.15
C GLY A 37 -32.18 -9.30 -35.26
N VAL A 38 -31.19 -8.78 -34.50
CA VAL A 38 -31.49 -7.74 -33.48
C VAL A 38 -30.45 -6.62 -33.45
N ARG A 39 -30.43 -5.79 -34.50
CA ARG A 39 -29.65 -4.53 -34.53
C ARG A 39 -30.41 -3.35 -35.15
N SER A 40 -31.68 -3.19 -34.80
CA SER A 40 -32.42 -1.96 -35.12
C SER A 40 -33.32 -1.57 -33.95
N ARG A 41 -32.86 -0.56 -33.20
CA ARG A 41 -33.53 0.28 -32.16
C ARG A 41 -32.76 0.33 -30.85
N ALA A 42 -31.84 1.30 -30.75
CA ALA A 42 -31.54 2.03 -29.51
C ALA A 42 -30.51 3.14 -29.80
N ASN A 43 -30.93 4.16 -30.55
CA ASN A 43 -30.36 5.50 -30.43
C ASN A 43 -31.47 6.40 -29.90
N SER A 44 -31.08 7.39 -29.08
CA SER A 44 -31.90 8.41 -28.40
C SER A 44 -32.19 8.13 -26.93
N LEU A 45 -31.25 8.49 -26.05
CA LEU A 45 -31.46 9.48 -24.97
C LEU A 45 -30.17 9.62 -24.14
N VAL A 46 -29.53 10.77 -24.32
CA VAL A 46 -28.45 11.30 -23.48
C VAL A 46 -29.08 11.84 -22.21
N GLY A 47 -28.64 11.36 -21.05
CA GLY A 47 -28.95 11.93 -19.75
C GLY A 47 -27.79 11.66 -18.80
N ILE A 48 -27.02 12.70 -18.51
CA ILE A 48 -25.97 12.69 -17.49
C ILE A 48 -26.69 12.57 -16.14
N ARG A 49 -26.75 11.35 -15.58
CA ARG A 49 -27.14 11.13 -14.18
C ARG A 49 -25.87 10.98 -13.35
N GLU A 50 -25.79 11.75 -12.27
CA GLU A 50 -24.77 11.57 -11.23
C GLU A 50 -24.72 10.11 -10.78
N VAL A 51 -23.51 9.54 -10.75
CA VAL A 51 -23.26 8.16 -10.38
C VAL A 51 -23.42 8.01 -8.87
N THR A 52 -24.65 7.78 -8.42
CA THR A 52 -24.95 7.32 -7.05
C THR A 52 -24.85 5.80 -6.99
N LEU A 53 -24.44 5.27 -5.82
CA LEU A 53 -24.25 3.82 -5.54
C LEU A 53 -25.47 2.97 -5.94
N SER A 54 -26.68 3.54 -5.92
CA SER A 54 -27.93 2.90 -6.32
C SER A 54 -28.07 2.68 -7.83
N VAL A 55 -27.47 3.54 -8.67
CA VAL A 55 -27.46 3.39 -10.14
C VAL A 55 -26.55 2.23 -10.55
N VAL A 56 -25.43 2.03 -9.84
CA VAL A 56 -24.52 0.89 -10.05
C VAL A 56 -25.23 -0.44 -9.81
N VAL A 57 -26.08 -0.51 -8.77
CA VAL A 57 -26.84 -1.73 -8.45
C VAL A 57 -28.00 -1.96 -9.42
N ALA A 58 -28.67 -0.90 -9.88
CA ALA A 58 -29.81 -1.00 -10.80
C ALA A 58 -29.40 -1.34 -12.24
N GLU A 59 -28.27 -0.82 -12.74
CA GLU A 59 -27.75 -1.16 -14.08
C GLU A 59 -27.11 -2.56 -14.13
N PHE A 60 -26.81 -3.16 -12.98
CA PHE A 60 -26.23 -4.49 -12.81
C PHE A 60 -27.15 -5.63 -13.28
N LEU A 61 -28.47 -5.40 -13.38
CA LEU A 61 -29.48 -6.45 -13.59
C LEU A 61 -29.88 -6.74 -15.04
N GLN A 62 -29.35 -6.02 -16.05
CA GLN A 62 -29.62 -6.32 -17.46
C GLN A 62 -28.51 -7.18 -18.08
N ALA A 63 -28.65 -8.49 -17.88
CA ALA A 63 -27.68 -9.52 -18.25
C ALA A 63 -27.81 -10.03 -19.69
N GLY A 64 -26.67 -10.10 -20.37
CA GLY A 64 -26.52 -10.84 -21.64
C GLY A 64 -25.08 -11.05 -22.10
N ARG A 65 -24.08 -10.33 -21.55
CA ARG A 65 -22.67 -10.41 -22.01
C ARG A 65 -21.61 -10.13 -20.91
N CYS A 66 -21.85 -10.53 -19.65
CA CYS A 66 -20.85 -10.32 -18.58
C CYS A 66 -19.78 -11.42 -18.61
N THR A 67 -18.51 -11.05 -18.40
CA THR A 67 -17.39 -11.99 -18.27
C THR A 67 -17.25 -12.48 -16.83
N ASP A 68 -16.93 -13.77 -16.67
CA ASP A 68 -16.71 -14.42 -15.37
C ASP A 68 -17.82 -14.19 -14.31
N VAL A 69 -19.09 -14.45 -14.69
CA VAL A 69 -20.29 -14.21 -13.87
C VAL A 69 -20.22 -14.85 -12.47
N LEU A 70 -19.70 -16.07 -12.35
CA LEU A 70 -19.57 -16.74 -11.05
C LEU A 70 -18.66 -15.96 -10.09
N CYS A 71 -17.53 -15.46 -10.58
CA CYS A 71 -16.61 -14.64 -9.78
C CYS A 71 -17.25 -13.31 -9.38
N CYS A 72 -18.08 -12.75 -10.26
CA CYS A 72 -18.87 -11.56 -9.96
C CYS A 72 -19.88 -11.80 -8.82
N ILE A 73 -20.63 -12.91 -8.87
CA ILE A 73 -21.59 -13.29 -7.82
C ILE A 73 -20.85 -13.49 -6.49
N ILE A 74 -19.74 -14.25 -6.50
CA ILE A 74 -18.91 -14.47 -5.32
C ILE A 74 -18.45 -13.13 -4.74
N PHE A 75 -17.91 -12.24 -5.56
CA PHE A 75 -17.46 -10.92 -5.12
C PHE A 75 -18.59 -10.14 -4.43
N ILE A 76 -19.78 -10.07 -5.03
CA ILE A 76 -20.94 -9.39 -4.44
C ILE A 76 -21.33 -9.98 -3.08
N VAL A 77 -21.35 -11.32 -2.97
CA VAL A 77 -21.64 -12.00 -1.69
C VAL A 77 -20.62 -11.62 -0.62
N PHE A 78 -19.33 -11.57 -0.96
CA PHE A 78 -18.28 -11.15 -0.03
C PHE A 78 -18.40 -9.67 0.36
N ILE A 79 -18.80 -8.80 -0.56
CA ILE A 79 -19.08 -7.38 -0.24
C ILE A 79 -20.26 -7.25 0.72
N ILE A 80 -21.36 -7.97 0.48
CA ILE A 80 -22.51 -7.99 1.40
C ILE A 80 -22.09 -8.51 2.78
N GLY A 81 -21.33 -9.61 2.82
CA GLY A 81 -20.76 -10.14 4.07
C GLY A 81 -19.86 -9.14 4.78
N TYR A 82 -19.09 -8.33 4.04
CA TYR A 82 -18.25 -7.30 4.61
C TYR A 82 -19.04 -6.15 5.25
N ILE A 83 -20.14 -5.75 4.60
CA ILE A 83 -21.08 -4.75 5.13
C ILE A 83 -21.72 -5.27 6.42
N VAL A 84 -22.18 -6.52 6.42
CA VAL A 84 -22.76 -7.17 7.62
C VAL A 84 -21.73 -7.23 8.75
N LEU A 85 -20.47 -7.58 8.46
CA LEU A 85 -19.40 -7.58 9.46
C LEU A 85 -19.21 -6.19 10.09
N GLY A 86 -19.18 -5.13 9.27
CA GLY A 86 -19.07 -3.76 9.76
C GLY A 86 -20.23 -3.36 10.65
N LEU A 87 -21.46 -3.73 10.28
CA LEU A 87 -22.66 -3.48 11.11
C LEU A 87 -22.60 -4.21 12.45
N VAL A 88 -22.21 -5.50 12.45
CA VAL A 88 -22.07 -6.28 13.69
C VAL A 88 -20.96 -5.71 14.57
N ALA A 89 -19.82 -5.33 13.98
CA ALA A 89 -18.73 -4.67 14.69
C ALA A 89 -19.18 -3.34 15.30
N TRP A 90 -20.00 -2.55 14.59
CA TRP A 90 -20.58 -1.32 15.12
C TRP A 90 -21.47 -1.60 16.33
N VAL A 91 -22.39 -2.57 16.23
CA VAL A 91 -23.34 -2.88 17.31
C VAL A 91 -22.64 -3.32 18.59
N HIS A 92 -21.55 -4.09 18.49
CA HIS A 92 -20.84 -4.63 19.65
C HIS A 92 -19.62 -3.81 20.09
N GLY A 93 -19.07 -2.97 19.22
CA GLY A 93 -17.90 -2.15 19.47
C GLY A 93 -18.26 -0.82 20.10
N ASP A 94 -17.48 -0.41 21.11
CA ASP A 94 -17.60 0.92 21.70
C ASP A 94 -16.33 1.74 21.40
N PRO A 95 -16.38 2.69 20.45
CA PRO A 95 -15.20 3.48 20.09
C PRO A 95 -14.72 4.37 21.25
N ARG A 96 -15.56 4.64 22.25
CA ARG A 96 -15.17 5.43 23.44
C ARG A 96 -14.06 4.77 24.24
N ARG A 97 -13.90 3.44 24.14
CA ARG A 97 -12.82 2.69 24.81
C ARG A 97 -11.43 3.04 24.31
N VAL A 98 -11.32 3.55 23.08
CA VAL A 98 -10.06 4.06 22.55
C VAL A 98 -9.78 5.48 23.06
N ALA A 99 -10.83 6.28 23.23
CA ALA A 99 -10.71 7.68 23.62
C ALA A 99 -10.55 7.90 25.14
N TYR A 100 -11.25 7.12 25.97
CA TYR A 100 -11.31 7.30 27.41
C TYR A 100 -10.75 6.09 28.17
N PRO A 101 -9.89 6.31 29.18
CA PRO A 101 -9.46 5.25 30.09
C PRO A 101 -10.58 4.91 31.08
N THR A 102 -10.51 3.69 31.63
CA THR A 102 -11.48 3.14 32.56
C THR A 102 -10.82 2.87 33.92
N ASP A 103 -11.51 3.21 35.01
CA ASP A 103 -11.05 2.88 36.36
C ASP A 103 -11.22 1.38 36.68
N SER A 104 -10.75 0.94 37.85
CA SER A 104 -10.89 -0.46 38.30
C SER A 104 -12.33 -0.90 38.55
N GLN A 105 -13.28 0.03 38.58
CA GLN A 105 -14.72 -0.25 38.68
C GLN A 105 -15.38 -0.35 37.29
N GLY A 106 -14.66 -0.04 36.21
CA GLY A 106 -15.14 -0.07 34.83
C GLY A 106 -15.81 1.23 34.36
N HIS A 107 -15.71 2.32 35.14
CA HIS A 107 -16.24 3.62 34.75
C HIS A 107 -15.24 4.43 33.90
N PHE A 108 -15.74 5.09 32.86
CA PHE A 108 -14.92 5.98 32.03
C PHE A 108 -14.55 7.27 32.77
N CYS A 109 -13.26 7.64 32.74
CA CYS A 109 -12.78 8.90 33.27
C CYS A 109 -13.11 10.07 32.31
N GLY A 110 -13.75 11.13 32.80
CA GLY A 110 -13.98 12.36 32.02
C GLY A 110 -15.09 12.30 30.98
N GLN A 111 -15.92 11.25 31.00
CA GLN A 111 -17.08 11.13 30.13
C GLN A 111 -18.31 11.79 30.78
N LYS A 112 -19.07 12.55 30.01
CA LYS A 112 -20.33 13.16 30.46
C LYS A 112 -21.34 12.08 30.87
N GLY A 113 -21.97 12.25 32.04
CA GLY A 113 -22.97 11.32 32.56
C GLY A 113 -22.40 10.09 33.29
N THR A 114 -21.09 10.01 33.54
CA THR A 114 -20.50 9.01 34.45
C THR A 114 -20.17 9.64 35.82
N PRO A 115 -20.03 8.84 36.90
CA PRO A 115 -19.61 9.36 38.21
C PRO A 115 -18.27 10.12 38.18
N ASN A 116 -17.44 9.85 37.16
CA ASN A 116 -16.12 10.42 36.97
C ASN A 116 -16.07 11.54 35.91
N GLU A 117 -17.20 12.18 35.58
CA GLU A 117 -17.25 13.27 34.59
C GLU A 117 -16.24 14.39 34.86
N LYS A 118 -16.11 14.81 36.13
CA LYS A 118 -15.17 15.87 36.56
C LYS A 118 -13.74 15.36 36.78
N LYS A 119 -13.48 14.07 36.54
CA LYS A 119 -12.21 13.40 36.81
C LYS A 119 -11.68 12.73 35.53
N PRO A 120 -11.04 13.49 34.63
CA PRO A 120 -10.68 12.99 33.30
C PRO A 120 -9.35 12.23 33.24
N ILE A 121 -8.62 12.05 34.35
CA ILE A 121 -7.28 11.45 34.34
C ILE A 121 -7.26 10.18 35.19
N LEU A 122 -6.68 9.09 34.70
CA LEU A 122 -6.54 7.83 35.39
C LEU A 122 -5.23 7.77 36.19
N PHE A 123 -5.28 7.38 37.46
CA PHE A 123 -4.14 7.24 38.36
C PHE A 123 -3.94 5.78 38.77
N TYR A 124 -2.69 5.31 38.80
CA TYR A 124 -2.31 3.95 39.21
C TYR A 124 -1.78 3.93 40.64
N PHE A 125 -2.26 3.01 41.47
CA PHE A 125 -1.83 2.93 42.88
C PHE A 125 -0.37 2.49 43.03
N ASN A 126 0.12 1.60 42.17
CA ASN A 126 1.50 1.14 42.19
C ASN A 126 2.01 0.85 40.78
N LEU A 127 2.87 1.73 40.26
CA LEU A 127 3.40 1.60 38.90
C LEU A 127 4.41 0.45 38.75
N PHE A 128 5.07 0.02 39.83
CA PHE A 128 6.08 -1.04 39.79
C PHE A 128 5.48 -2.42 39.46
N ARG A 129 4.22 -2.65 39.82
CA ARG A 129 3.50 -3.88 39.44
C ARG A 129 3.13 -3.93 37.95
N CYS A 130 3.34 -2.84 37.21
CA CYS A 130 3.09 -2.76 35.77
C CYS A 130 4.32 -3.08 34.90
N ALA A 131 5.48 -3.38 35.49
CA ALA A 131 6.77 -3.41 34.78
C ALA A 131 7.00 -4.64 33.87
N SER A 132 6.07 -5.59 33.76
CA SER A 132 6.27 -6.78 32.91
C SER A 132 5.89 -6.54 31.44
N PRO A 133 6.63 -7.06 30.45
CA PRO A 133 6.34 -6.87 29.03
C PRO A 133 4.95 -7.39 28.59
N ALA A 134 4.44 -8.42 29.26
CA ALA A 134 3.13 -9.03 28.99
C ALA A 134 1.95 -8.10 29.36
N ILE A 135 2.13 -7.24 30.37
CA ILE A 135 1.14 -6.27 30.86
C ILE A 135 0.98 -5.11 29.87
N MET A 136 2.05 -4.74 29.15
CA MET A 136 2.08 -3.61 28.23
C MET A 136 1.34 -3.85 26.91
N VAL A 137 1.31 -5.10 26.42
CA VAL A 137 0.58 -5.49 25.19
C VAL A 137 -0.94 -5.37 25.39
N ASN A 138 -1.42 -5.57 26.61
CA ASN A 138 -2.85 -5.51 26.94
C ASN A 138 -3.27 -4.22 27.66
N LEU A 139 -2.35 -3.29 27.95
CA LEU A 139 -2.56 -2.15 28.88
C LEU A 139 -3.15 -2.57 30.25
N GLN A 140 -2.83 -3.77 30.74
CA GLN A 140 -3.46 -4.39 31.92
C GLN A 140 -2.51 -4.41 33.11
N CYS A 141 -2.49 -3.32 33.89
CA CYS A 141 -1.80 -3.32 35.17
C CYS A 141 -2.62 -4.07 36.23
N PRO A 142 -2.05 -5.03 36.97
CA PRO A 142 -2.69 -5.71 38.11
C PRO A 142 -2.68 -4.80 39.36
N THR A 143 -3.08 -3.53 39.19
CA THR A 143 -3.16 -2.53 40.24
C THR A 143 -4.48 -1.79 40.21
N THR A 144 -4.91 -1.34 41.38
CA THR A 144 -6.08 -0.47 41.51
C THR A 144 -5.82 0.84 40.77
N GLN A 145 -6.82 1.26 40.00
CA GLN A 145 -6.81 2.43 39.14
C GLN A 145 -8.03 3.29 39.47
N VAL A 146 -7.83 4.59 39.64
CA VAL A 146 -8.90 5.55 39.98
C VAL A 146 -8.85 6.77 39.07
N CYS A 147 -10.01 7.32 38.75
CA CYS A 147 -10.08 8.60 38.04
C CYS A 147 -9.84 9.77 39.02
N VAL A 148 -9.03 10.74 38.61
CA VAL A 148 -8.64 11.95 39.34
C VAL A 148 -8.81 13.19 38.46
N SER A 149 -9.01 14.35 39.08
CA SER A 149 -9.10 15.64 38.39
C SER A 149 -7.74 16.24 38.06
N LYS A 150 -6.74 15.97 38.89
CA LYS A 150 -5.36 16.45 38.75
C LYS A 150 -4.39 15.36 39.18
N CYS A 151 -3.23 15.28 38.52
CA CYS A 151 -2.16 14.38 38.94
C CYS A 151 -1.45 14.90 40.21
N PRO A 152 -0.89 14.00 41.02
CA PRO A 152 -0.15 14.37 42.22
C PRO A 152 1.07 15.22 41.87
N GLU A 153 1.30 16.32 42.61
CA GLU A 153 2.41 17.26 42.36
C GLU A 153 3.58 17.06 43.34
N LYS A 154 3.33 16.39 44.46
CA LYS A 154 4.28 16.18 45.55
C LYS A 154 4.41 14.70 45.86
N PHE A 155 5.61 14.29 46.27
CA PHE A 155 5.83 12.96 46.85
C PHE A 155 5.30 12.92 48.28
N LEU A 156 4.50 11.92 48.62
CA LEU A 156 3.98 11.72 49.97
C LEU A 156 3.68 10.23 50.20
N THR A 157 4.23 9.64 51.26
CA THR A 157 3.85 8.27 51.67
C THR A 157 2.59 8.28 52.52
N TYR A 158 1.87 7.16 52.57
CA TYR A 158 0.68 7.03 53.41
C TYR A 158 1.01 7.26 54.90
N LEU A 159 2.17 6.77 55.36
CA LEU A 159 2.61 6.92 56.75
C LEU A 159 2.96 8.38 57.08
N GLU A 160 3.70 9.07 56.20
CA GLU A 160 3.98 10.51 56.34
C GLU A 160 2.69 11.33 56.37
N MET A 161 1.74 11.01 55.48
CA MET A 161 0.44 11.66 55.45
C MET A 161 -0.31 11.50 56.77
N GLN A 162 -0.35 10.30 57.35
CA GLN A 162 -1.03 10.07 58.64
C GLN A 162 -0.40 10.86 59.78
N LEU A 163 0.93 10.99 59.79
CA LEU A 163 1.65 11.79 60.79
C LEU A 163 1.34 13.28 60.64
N LEU A 164 1.41 13.81 59.41
CA LEU A 164 1.16 15.22 59.10
C LEU A 164 -0.33 15.60 59.23
N SER A 165 -1.24 14.65 58.99
CA SER A 165 -2.69 14.89 59.13
C SER A 165 -3.12 15.10 60.59
N LYS A 166 -2.31 14.69 61.58
CA LYS A 166 -2.59 14.96 63.00
C LYS A 166 -2.42 16.44 63.35
N THR A 167 -1.51 17.13 62.66
CA THR A 167 -1.23 18.56 62.84
C THR A 167 -2.00 19.42 61.84
N ASP A 168 -2.11 19.01 60.58
CA ASP A 168 -2.82 19.73 59.53
C ASP A 168 -3.67 18.79 58.67
N LYS A 169 -5.01 18.95 58.77
CA LYS A 169 -5.98 18.12 58.04
C LYS A 169 -5.90 18.28 56.51
N SER A 170 -5.26 19.34 56.00
CA SER A 170 -5.11 19.59 54.56
C SER A 170 -4.36 18.46 53.84
N TYR A 171 -3.43 17.77 54.53
CA TYR A 171 -2.67 16.65 53.95
C TYR A 171 -3.56 15.44 53.64
N TRP A 172 -4.55 15.14 54.49
CA TRP A 172 -5.53 14.09 54.21
C TRP A 172 -6.47 14.50 53.07
N GLU A 173 -6.93 15.76 53.01
CA GLU A 173 -7.78 16.25 51.93
C GLU A 173 -7.09 16.17 50.56
N TYR A 174 -5.79 16.44 50.51
CA TYR A 174 -4.97 16.23 49.31
C TYR A 174 -4.84 14.74 48.97
N TYR A 175 -4.46 13.90 49.93
CA TYR A 175 -4.21 12.47 49.67
C TYR A 175 -5.48 11.68 49.31
N ARG A 176 -6.62 12.03 49.91
CA ARG A 176 -7.93 11.43 49.65
C ARG A 176 -8.34 11.51 48.18
N GLN A 177 -7.85 12.49 47.42
CA GLN A 177 -8.15 12.63 45.99
C GLN A 177 -7.65 11.44 45.16
N PHE A 178 -6.65 10.70 45.67
CA PHE A 178 -6.04 9.53 45.01
C PHE A 178 -6.55 8.21 45.57
N CYS A 179 -7.49 8.22 46.53
CA CYS A 179 -8.08 7.04 47.14
C CYS A 179 -9.45 6.69 46.54
N LYS A 180 -9.97 5.49 46.85
CA LYS A 180 -11.35 5.10 46.54
C LYS A 180 -12.35 6.01 47.30
N PRO A 181 -13.57 6.23 46.78
CA PRO A 181 -14.58 7.08 47.43
C PRO A 181 -14.98 6.62 48.84
N THR A 182 -14.92 5.31 49.09
CA THR A 182 -15.26 4.66 50.37
C THR A 182 -14.14 4.72 51.41
N ALA A 183 -12.96 5.26 51.06
CA ALA A 183 -11.82 5.29 51.95
C ALA A 183 -12.07 6.21 53.15
N GLN A 184 -12.03 5.62 54.35
CA GLN A 184 -11.94 6.35 55.61
C GLN A 184 -10.48 6.52 56.02
N PRO A 185 -10.15 7.51 56.88
CA PRO A 185 -8.83 7.58 57.49
C PRO A 185 -8.63 6.34 58.39
N ALA A 186 -8.04 5.28 57.82
CA ALA A 186 -7.80 4.02 58.49
C ALA A 186 -6.80 4.19 59.64
N LYS A 187 -6.89 3.32 60.66
CA LYS A 187 -6.09 3.41 61.90
C LYS A 187 -4.72 2.73 61.79
N SER A 188 -4.45 1.91 60.77
CA SER A 188 -3.17 1.21 60.59
C SER A 188 -2.75 0.99 59.12
N LEU A 189 -1.44 0.90 58.85
CA LEU A 189 -0.84 0.69 57.52
C LEU A 189 -1.21 -0.70 56.93
N THR A 190 -1.31 -1.72 57.79
CA THR A 190 -1.64 -3.10 57.41
C THR A 190 -3.06 -3.22 56.87
N GLU A 191 -4.01 -2.49 57.46
CA GLU A 191 -5.42 -2.46 57.03
C GLU A 191 -5.60 -1.78 55.66
N VAL A 192 -4.77 -0.79 55.33
CA VAL A 192 -4.76 -0.11 54.03
C VAL A 192 -4.11 -0.95 52.94
N LEU A 193 -3.04 -1.68 53.29
CA LEU A 193 -2.41 -2.66 52.41
C LEU A 193 -3.33 -3.85 52.11
N LEU A 194 -4.12 -4.31 53.09
CA LEU A 194 -5.09 -5.40 52.93
C LEU A 194 -6.35 -4.98 52.14
N ASN A 195 -6.90 -3.78 52.38
CA ASN A 195 -8.15 -3.35 51.73
C ASN A 195 -7.90 -2.66 50.36
N GLY A 196 -6.68 -2.16 50.11
CA GLY A 196 -6.34 -1.51 48.84
C GLY A 196 -7.18 -0.27 48.55
N ASP A 197 -7.56 0.48 49.58
CA ASP A 197 -8.43 1.66 49.49
C ASP A 197 -7.67 2.93 49.05
N CYS A 198 -6.40 3.01 49.39
CA CYS A 198 -5.50 4.11 49.06
C CYS A 198 -4.16 3.58 48.52
N PRO A 199 -3.43 4.35 47.70
CA PRO A 199 -2.06 4.04 47.34
C PRO A 199 -1.14 4.03 48.58
N THR A 200 0.01 3.35 48.49
CA THR A 200 1.02 3.35 49.57
C THR A 200 1.91 4.59 49.52
N ALA A 201 2.15 5.12 48.33
CA ALA A 201 2.86 6.36 48.08
C ALA A 201 2.31 7.03 46.81
N VAL A 202 2.27 8.36 46.80
CA VAL A 202 1.99 9.15 45.59
C VAL A 202 3.28 9.80 45.11
N PHE A 203 3.50 9.76 43.79
CA PHE A 203 4.70 10.30 43.15
C PHE A 203 4.35 11.54 42.33
N PRO A 204 5.19 12.60 42.32
CA PRO A 204 4.95 13.77 41.48
C PRO A 204 4.84 13.35 40.01
N SER A 205 3.74 13.72 39.36
CA SER A 205 3.30 13.17 38.09
C SER A 205 2.64 14.24 37.21
N ARG A 206 2.70 14.05 35.89
CA ARG A 206 2.01 14.88 34.88
C ARG A 206 0.95 14.07 34.12
N PRO A 207 -0.15 14.71 33.70
CA PRO A 207 -1.18 14.06 32.91
C PRO A 207 -0.73 13.79 31.47
N PHE A 208 -0.96 12.58 30.98
CA PHE A 208 -0.65 12.15 29.61
C PHE A 208 -1.62 11.06 29.12
N LEU A 209 -2.21 11.25 27.93
CA LEU A 209 -3.29 10.39 27.38
C LEU A 209 -4.38 10.07 28.43
N HIS A 210 -4.81 11.07 29.20
CA HIS A 210 -5.74 10.90 30.31
C HIS A 210 -5.24 9.94 31.40
N ARG A 211 -3.93 9.83 31.64
CA ARG A 211 -3.33 9.02 32.71
C ARG A 211 -2.22 9.78 33.45
N CYS A 212 -1.97 9.50 34.72
CA CYS A 212 -0.87 10.13 35.48
C CYS A 212 0.43 9.34 35.35
N PHE A 213 1.51 10.02 34.96
CA PHE A 213 2.85 9.44 34.87
C PHE A 213 3.87 10.26 35.66
N PRO A 214 4.87 9.60 36.31
CA PRO A 214 5.87 10.31 37.08
C PRO A 214 6.62 11.39 36.28
N ASP A 215 6.84 12.55 36.89
CA ASP A 215 7.58 13.67 36.29
C ASP A 215 9.09 13.43 36.41
N PHE A 216 9.66 12.78 35.40
CA PHE A 216 11.09 12.53 35.30
C PHE A 216 11.82 13.77 34.79
N SER A 217 12.75 14.30 35.59
CA SER A 217 13.61 15.42 35.20
C SER A 217 15.08 15.03 35.31
N THR A 218 15.94 15.67 34.52
CA THR A 218 17.39 15.47 34.59
C THR A 218 18.03 16.72 35.19
N ARG A 219 18.61 16.60 36.39
CA ARG A 219 19.31 17.71 37.05
C ARG A 219 20.77 17.29 37.27
N ASN A 220 21.73 18.05 36.75
CA ASN A 220 23.16 17.74 36.82
C ASN A 220 23.51 16.32 36.32
N GLY A 221 22.90 15.88 35.22
CA GLY A 221 23.17 14.57 34.62
C GLY A 221 22.60 13.35 35.38
N THR A 222 21.92 13.56 36.51
CA THR A 222 21.25 12.50 37.28
C THR A 222 19.73 12.61 37.12
N LEU A 223 19.08 11.46 36.99
CA LEU A 223 17.63 11.34 36.83
C LEU A 223 16.93 11.53 38.19
N THR A 224 15.94 12.42 38.24
CA THR A 224 15.14 12.73 39.44
C THR A 224 13.65 12.57 39.16
N VAL A 225 12.88 12.27 40.20
CA VAL A 225 11.41 12.30 40.18
C VAL A 225 10.98 13.46 41.06
N GLY A 226 10.52 14.55 40.44
CA GLY A 226 10.51 15.85 41.09
C GLY A 226 11.93 16.27 41.53
N SER A 227 12.14 16.52 42.82
CA SER A 227 13.44 16.97 43.38
C SER A 227 14.27 15.86 44.04
N ARG A 228 13.81 14.60 44.06
CA ARG A 228 14.48 13.50 44.78
C ARG A 228 15.00 12.40 43.83
N ILE A 229 16.10 11.77 44.22
CA ILE A 229 16.75 10.64 43.50
C ILE A 229 16.34 9.30 44.13
N LEU A 230 16.21 9.26 45.46
CA LEU A 230 15.83 8.10 46.26
C LEU A 230 14.48 8.37 46.92
N PHE A 231 13.59 7.38 46.90
CA PHE A 231 12.26 7.46 47.49
C PHE A 231 11.83 6.09 48.02
N GLU A 232 11.00 6.06 49.05
CA GLU A 232 10.41 4.82 49.55
C GLU A 232 9.21 4.41 48.68
N ASP A 233 9.11 3.13 48.36
CA ASP A 233 8.00 2.56 47.58
C ASP A 233 6.72 2.32 48.42
N GLY A 234 6.74 2.75 49.69
CA GLY A 234 5.65 2.58 50.65
C GLY A 234 5.56 1.17 51.27
N SER A 235 6.46 0.25 50.92
CA SER A 235 6.65 -1.05 51.57
C SER A 235 7.84 -1.08 52.55
N GLY A 236 8.41 0.10 52.85
CA GLY A 236 9.63 0.25 53.66
C GLY A 236 10.93 0.02 52.89
N LYS A 237 10.87 -0.09 51.55
CA LYS A 237 12.06 -0.26 50.69
C LYS A 237 12.35 1.02 49.89
N THR A 238 13.60 1.47 49.97
CA THR A 238 14.08 2.62 49.20
C THR A 238 14.41 2.20 47.77
N ARG A 239 13.92 2.95 46.79
CA ARG A 239 14.06 2.73 45.35
C ARG A 239 14.65 3.95 44.66
N ASN A 240 15.36 3.73 43.56
CA ASN A 240 15.97 4.79 42.75
C ASN A 240 15.03 5.25 41.63
N ALA A 241 15.12 6.52 41.23
CA ALA A 241 14.43 7.09 40.07
C ALA A 241 14.67 6.31 38.77
N VAL A 242 15.83 5.67 38.62
CA VAL A 242 16.16 4.82 37.47
C VAL A 242 15.27 3.57 37.41
N GLU A 243 15.01 2.92 38.55
CA GLU A 243 14.13 1.74 38.61
C GLU A 243 12.67 2.11 38.29
N LEU A 244 12.20 3.27 38.76
CA LEU A 244 10.87 3.77 38.42
C LEU A 244 10.77 4.15 36.93
N ARG A 245 11.85 4.68 36.34
CA ARG A 245 11.94 4.93 34.90
C ARG A 245 11.96 3.63 34.11
N GLU A 246 12.62 2.58 34.57
CA GLU A 246 12.55 1.27 33.92
C GLU A 246 11.14 0.68 33.95
N ALA A 247 10.43 0.80 35.08
CA ALA A 247 9.02 0.44 35.18
C ALA A 247 8.12 1.30 34.28
N ALA A 248 8.52 2.54 33.96
CA ALA A 248 7.81 3.47 33.08
C ALA A 248 8.38 3.56 31.64
N ASN A 249 9.43 2.82 31.30
CA ASN A 249 10.25 3.05 30.10
C ASN A 249 9.47 2.79 28.80
N GLY A 250 8.47 1.89 28.84
CA GLY A 250 7.55 1.66 27.74
C GLY A 250 6.70 2.89 27.39
N ILE A 251 6.46 3.79 28.36
CA ILE A 251 5.49 4.88 28.26
C ILE A 251 6.18 6.24 28.10
N ASN A 252 7.40 6.41 28.64
CA ASN A 252 8.24 7.60 28.42
C ASN A 252 8.53 7.88 26.94
N LYS A 253 8.72 6.83 26.11
CA LYS A 253 8.87 7.01 24.65
C LYS A 253 7.61 7.57 23.99
N ILE A 254 6.43 7.24 24.52
CA ILE A 254 5.13 7.71 24.01
C ILE A 254 4.92 9.18 24.44
N LEU A 255 5.38 9.55 25.63
CA LEU A 255 5.37 10.91 26.18
C LEU A 255 6.13 11.91 25.28
N ASP A 256 7.37 11.58 24.91
CA ASP A 256 8.18 12.41 24.00
C ASP A 256 7.56 12.47 22.59
N ALA A 257 6.93 11.39 22.13
CA ALA A 257 6.29 11.36 20.82
C ALA A 257 5.09 12.31 20.72
N ARG A 258 4.31 12.53 21.79
CA ARG A 258 3.14 13.43 21.76
C ARG A 258 3.53 14.90 21.88
N THR A 259 4.55 15.24 22.65
CA THR A 259 5.03 16.64 22.73
C THR A 259 5.57 17.09 21.38
N VAL A 260 6.28 16.19 20.69
CA VAL A 260 6.62 16.36 19.27
C VAL A 260 5.35 16.50 18.43
N ALA A 261 4.39 15.58 18.53
CA ALA A 261 3.16 15.61 17.72
C ALA A 261 2.32 16.90 17.88
N MET A 262 2.24 17.48 19.08
CA MET A 262 1.53 18.75 19.30
C MET A 262 2.21 19.93 18.59
N LYS A 263 3.55 20.00 18.66
CA LYS A 263 4.33 20.99 17.91
C LYS A 263 4.17 20.80 16.40
N VAL A 264 4.16 19.55 15.93
CA VAL A 264 3.88 19.21 14.53
C VAL A 264 2.49 19.68 14.10
N PHE A 265 1.48 19.49 14.95
CA PHE A 265 0.11 19.93 14.65
C PHE A 265 0.02 21.45 14.54
N GLU A 266 0.66 22.19 15.45
CA GLU A 266 0.75 23.65 15.38
C GLU A 266 1.42 24.11 14.08
N ASP A 267 2.55 23.49 13.71
CA ASP A 267 3.24 23.76 12.46
C ASP A 267 2.34 23.49 11.23
N TYR A 268 1.56 22.41 11.21
CA TYR A 268 0.59 22.12 10.13
C TYR A 268 -0.60 23.09 10.11
N ALA A 269 -1.19 23.39 11.27
CA ALA A 269 -2.32 24.31 11.38
C ALA A 269 -1.95 25.71 10.87
N THR A 270 -0.67 26.05 10.94
CA THR A 270 -0.14 27.31 10.44
C THR A 270 0.19 27.26 8.94
N THR A 271 0.71 26.14 8.45
CA THR A 271 1.26 26.02 7.07
C THR A 271 0.34 25.32 6.05
N TRP A 272 -0.84 24.83 6.45
CA TRP A 272 -1.70 24.00 5.59
C TRP A 272 -2.03 24.61 4.22
N TYR A 273 -2.24 25.93 4.15
CA TYR A 273 -2.57 26.61 2.89
C TYR A 273 -1.38 26.64 1.92
N TRP A 274 -0.16 26.87 2.41
CA TRP A 274 1.06 26.79 1.62
C TRP A 274 1.31 25.36 1.11
N ILE A 275 1.05 24.36 1.97
CA ILE A 275 1.12 22.95 1.57
C ILE A 275 0.14 22.69 0.41
N LEU A 276 -1.11 23.13 0.53
CA LEU A 276 -2.14 22.95 -0.51
C LEU A 276 -1.76 23.63 -1.83
N ILE A 277 -1.21 24.84 -1.78
CA ILE A 277 -0.70 25.56 -2.95
C ILE A 277 0.43 24.76 -3.62
N GLY A 278 1.42 24.31 -2.83
CA GLY A 278 2.54 23.51 -3.35
C GLY A 278 2.09 22.22 -4.03
N LEU A 279 1.12 21.51 -3.45
CA LEU A 279 0.53 20.30 -4.03
C LEU A 279 -0.25 20.60 -5.32
N THR A 280 -0.95 21.73 -5.38
CA THR A 280 -1.69 22.15 -6.59
C THR A 280 -0.72 22.50 -7.73
N ILE A 281 0.37 23.21 -7.44
CA ILE A 281 1.43 23.49 -8.43
C ILE A 281 2.07 22.17 -8.90
N SER A 282 2.32 21.21 -8.00
CA SER A 282 2.83 19.88 -8.37
C SER A 282 1.91 19.15 -9.35
N MET A 283 0.60 19.27 -9.18
CA MET A 283 -0.40 18.69 -10.09
C MET A 283 -0.29 19.30 -11.50
N ILE A 284 -0.25 20.63 -11.60
CA ILE A 284 -0.12 21.35 -12.87
C ILE A 284 1.22 21.02 -13.54
N LEU A 285 2.31 21.04 -12.76
CA LEU A 285 3.65 20.73 -13.27
C LEU A 285 3.74 19.30 -13.78
N SER A 286 3.11 18.34 -13.09
CA SER A 286 3.03 16.94 -13.55
C SER A 286 2.30 16.83 -14.88
N TRP A 287 1.17 17.53 -15.04
CA TRP A 287 0.43 17.56 -16.30
C TRP A 287 1.24 18.16 -17.45
N VAL A 288 1.85 19.31 -17.21
CA VAL A 288 2.71 19.99 -18.19
C VAL A 288 3.89 19.11 -18.59
N PHE A 289 4.55 18.46 -17.62
CA PHE A 289 5.65 17.54 -17.88
C PHE A 289 5.23 16.41 -18.83
N LEU A 290 4.07 15.77 -18.60
CA LEU A 290 3.56 14.70 -19.46
C LEU A 290 3.26 15.17 -20.90
N MET A 291 2.82 16.43 -21.08
CA MET A 291 2.64 17.03 -22.41
C MET A 291 3.97 17.35 -23.07
N LEU A 292 4.96 17.83 -22.31
CA LEU A 292 6.30 18.14 -22.83
C LEU A 292 7.11 16.91 -23.23
N LEU A 293 6.81 15.73 -22.66
CA LEU A 293 7.47 14.47 -23.03
C LEU A 293 7.41 14.17 -24.53
N ARG A 294 6.41 14.68 -25.27
CA ARG A 294 6.36 14.59 -26.73
C ARG A 294 7.62 15.13 -27.42
N TYR A 295 8.21 16.20 -26.87
CA TYR A 295 9.39 16.86 -27.43
C TYR A 295 10.67 16.43 -26.72
N THR A 296 10.60 16.26 -25.40
CA THR A 296 11.79 16.11 -24.56
C THR A 296 12.16 14.66 -24.24
N ALA A 297 11.30 13.65 -24.48
CA ALA A 297 11.57 12.27 -24.05
C ALA A 297 12.94 11.72 -24.49
N GLY A 298 13.32 11.94 -25.76
CA GLY A 298 14.61 11.48 -26.26
C GLY A 298 15.78 12.25 -25.69
N PHE A 299 15.65 13.58 -25.57
CA PHE A 299 16.67 14.44 -24.98
C PHE A 299 16.89 14.10 -23.51
N LEU A 300 15.80 13.96 -22.74
CA LEU A 300 15.84 13.55 -21.33
C LEU A 300 16.55 12.20 -21.20
N PHE A 301 16.12 11.17 -21.94
CA PHE A 301 16.76 9.86 -21.85
C PHE A 301 18.29 9.94 -22.07
N TRP A 302 18.75 10.54 -23.16
CA TRP A 302 20.18 10.62 -23.46
C TRP A 302 20.96 11.52 -22.50
N PHE A 303 20.40 12.67 -22.10
CA PHE A 303 21.03 13.55 -21.12
C PHE A 303 21.30 12.82 -19.81
N PHE A 304 20.34 12.05 -19.32
CA PHE A 304 20.51 11.28 -18.08
C PHE A 304 21.42 10.07 -18.26
N MET A 305 21.34 9.34 -19.38
CA MET A 305 22.27 8.24 -19.64
C MET A 305 23.73 8.73 -19.71
N LEU A 306 23.97 9.86 -20.39
CA LEU A 306 25.29 10.48 -20.44
C LEU A 306 25.73 11.02 -19.06
N GLY A 307 24.80 11.56 -18.27
CA GLY A 307 25.05 11.96 -16.89
C GLY A 307 25.50 10.80 -16.00
N VAL A 308 24.83 9.64 -16.09
CA VAL A 308 25.22 8.43 -15.34
C VAL A 308 26.61 7.96 -15.76
N LEU A 309 26.90 7.90 -17.07
CA LEU A 309 28.23 7.56 -17.57
C LEU A 309 29.29 8.56 -17.09
N GLY A 310 28.98 9.87 -17.11
CA GLY A 310 29.88 10.91 -16.62
C GLY A 310 30.18 10.81 -15.12
N ILE A 311 29.17 10.51 -14.30
CA ILE A 311 29.35 10.32 -12.85
C ILE A 311 30.20 9.08 -12.56
N LEU A 312 29.96 7.97 -13.28
CA LEU A 312 30.78 6.75 -13.14
C LEU A 312 32.22 7.00 -13.58
N GLY A 313 32.42 7.64 -14.73
CA GLY A 313 33.75 8.02 -15.23
C GLY A 313 34.49 8.96 -14.28
N TYR A 314 33.80 9.94 -13.68
CA TYR A 314 34.36 10.79 -12.62
C TYR A 314 34.72 9.97 -11.38
N GLY A 315 33.88 9.02 -10.98
CA GLY A 315 34.15 8.11 -9.87
C GLY A 315 35.41 7.26 -10.11
N ILE A 316 35.60 6.73 -11.31
CA ILE A 316 36.81 5.99 -11.71
C ILE A 316 38.04 6.89 -11.63
N TRP A 317 37.96 8.10 -12.21
CA TRP A 317 39.04 9.08 -12.15
C TRP A 317 39.40 9.48 -10.70
N TYR A 318 38.40 9.71 -9.86
CA TYR A 318 38.60 10.06 -8.46
C TYR A 318 39.27 8.91 -7.68
N CYS A 319 38.81 7.67 -7.88
CA CYS A 319 39.41 6.49 -7.27
C CYS A 319 40.87 6.30 -7.72
N TYR A 320 41.15 6.52 -9.00
CA TYR A 320 42.52 6.47 -9.54
C TYR A 320 43.42 7.53 -8.89
N ARG A 321 42.91 8.76 -8.70
CA ARG A 321 43.66 9.84 -8.05
C ARG A 321 43.99 9.52 -6.59
N GLU A 322 43.04 9.03 -5.81
CA GLU A 322 43.29 8.66 -4.40
C GLU A 322 44.18 7.42 -4.30
N TYR A 323 44.04 6.45 -5.21
CA TYR A 323 44.95 5.30 -5.32
C TYR A 323 46.41 5.74 -5.52
N ASN A 324 46.68 6.65 -6.46
CA ASN A 324 48.04 7.15 -6.69
C ASN A 324 48.57 7.95 -5.49
N LYS A 325 47.73 8.76 -4.84
CA LYS A 325 48.13 9.53 -3.65
C LYS A 325 48.51 8.64 -2.47
N LEU A 326 47.87 7.48 -2.33
CA LEU A 326 48.16 6.49 -1.29
C LEU A 326 49.36 5.60 -1.63
N GLU A 327 49.71 5.47 -2.93
CA GLU A 327 50.90 4.76 -3.39
C GLU A 327 52.21 5.43 -2.94
N ASP A 328 52.21 6.75 -2.78
CA ASP A 328 53.37 7.52 -2.31
C ASP A 328 53.63 7.41 -0.79
N ASN A 329 52.71 6.80 -0.01
CA ASN A 329 52.84 6.66 1.44
C ASN A 329 53.25 5.22 1.86
N PRO A 330 54.39 5.00 2.54
CA PRO A 330 54.87 3.65 2.86
C PRO A 330 53.99 2.86 3.86
N ASN A 331 53.19 3.55 4.68
CA ASN A 331 52.27 2.92 5.65
C ASN A 331 50.98 2.34 5.03
N SER A 332 50.76 2.49 3.71
CA SER A 332 49.53 2.06 3.02
C SER A 332 49.61 0.64 2.41
N SER A 333 50.74 -0.04 2.60
CA SER A 333 51.04 -1.37 2.03
C SER A 333 50.46 -2.56 2.80
N LEU A 334 49.77 -2.30 3.91
CA LEU A 334 49.11 -3.35 4.71
C LEU A 334 47.89 -3.93 3.97
N SER A 335 47.82 -5.26 3.89
CA SER A 335 46.76 -5.97 3.18
C SER A 335 45.50 -6.08 4.04
N VAL A 336 44.32 -6.21 3.44
CA VAL A 336 43.04 -6.41 4.17
C VAL A 336 43.09 -7.62 5.11
N TYR A 337 43.95 -8.60 4.84
CA TYR A 337 44.15 -9.79 5.67
C TYR A 337 44.89 -9.48 6.99
N ASP A 338 45.74 -8.45 7.02
CA ASP A 338 46.55 -8.11 8.20
C ASP A 338 45.76 -7.34 9.26
N ILE A 339 44.61 -6.74 8.89
CA ILE A 339 43.85 -5.79 9.72
C ILE A 339 42.61 -6.43 10.36
N GLY A 340 42.20 -7.62 9.88
CA GLY A 340 40.97 -8.30 10.31
C GLY A 340 39.69 -7.53 9.90
N ILE A 341 38.52 -8.18 10.04
CA ILE A 341 37.22 -7.53 9.76
C ILE A 341 36.90 -6.57 10.91
N GLN A 342 37.23 -5.29 10.77
CA GLN A 342 36.83 -4.24 11.70
C GLN A 342 35.54 -3.54 11.24
N THR A 343 34.72 -3.06 12.17
CA THR A 343 33.46 -2.37 11.84
C THR A 343 33.64 -0.90 11.43
N ASN A 344 34.87 -0.37 11.48
CA ASN A 344 35.13 1.04 11.19
C ASN A 344 35.45 1.25 9.71
N ILE A 345 34.45 1.73 8.96
CA ILE A 345 34.48 1.88 7.50
C ILE A 345 35.59 2.86 7.04
N SER A 346 35.96 3.83 7.88
CA SER A 346 37.00 4.82 7.57
C SER A 346 38.38 4.20 7.38
N ILE A 347 38.67 3.09 8.09
CA ILE A 347 39.94 2.37 7.97
C ILE A 347 40.06 1.80 6.55
N TYR A 348 38.98 1.24 5.99
CA TYR A 348 38.98 0.72 4.63
C TYR A 348 39.26 1.80 3.58
N PHE A 349 38.84 3.05 3.78
CA PHE A 349 39.15 4.16 2.86
C PHE A 349 40.60 4.64 2.94
N GLN A 350 41.39 4.19 3.93
CA GLN A 350 42.82 4.50 4.04
C GLN A 350 43.72 3.47 3.34
N LEU A 351 43.15 2.34 2.90
CA LEU A 351 43.90 1.29 2.20
C LEU A 351 44.00 1.56 0.70
N LYS A 352 45.17 1.32 0.10
CA LYS A 352 45.37 1.36 -1.36
C LYS A 352 44.50 0.32 -2.09
N GLN A 353 44.38 -0.88 -1.52
CA GLN A 353 43.70 -2.02 -2.15
C GLN A 353 42.18 -1.80 -2.32
N THR A 354 41.55 -1.00 -1.47
CA THR A 354 40.10 -0.74 -1.53
C THR A 354 39.75 0.21 -2.67
N TRP A 355 40.50 1.30 -2.86
CA TRP A 355 40.33 2.21 -3.99
C TRP A 355 40.56 1.50 -5.33
N PHE A 356 41.56 0.62 -5.41
CA PHE A 356 41.79 -0.22 -6.60
C PHE A 356 40.60 -1.15 -6.88
N SER A 357 40.05 -1.79 -5.85
CA SER A 357 38.90 -2.70 -5.98
C SER A 357 37.63 -1.95 -6.42
N ILE A 358 37.35 -0.79 -5.81
CA ILE A 358 36.23 0.08 -6.18
C ILE A 358 36.37 0.54 -7.63
N MET A 359 37.56 0.95 -8.05
CA MET A 359 37.85 1.36 -9.43
C MET A 359 37.53 0.23 -10.43
N ILE A 360 37.95 -1.02 -10.17
CA ILE A 360 37.63 -2.15 -11.05
C ILE A 360 36.12 -2.38 -11.13
N ILE A 361 35.42 -2.36 -9.98
CA ILE A 361 33.97 -2.57 -9.94
C ILE A 361 33.24 -1.48 -10.74
N LEU A 362 33.63 -0.21 -10.58
CA LEU A 362 33.05 0.91 -11.33
C LEU A 362 33.33 0.79 -12.84
N SER A 363 34.54 0.39 -13.24
CA SER A 363 34.88 0.15 -14.65
C SER A 363 34.07 -0.97 -15.29
N ILE A 364 33.85 -2.08 -14.59
CA ILE A 364 33.00 -3.18 -15.07
C ILE A 364 31.55 -2.67 -15.20
N LEU A 365 31.04 -1.96 -14.20
CA LEU A 365 29.70 -1.40 -14.22
C LEU A 365 29.51 -0.44 -15.41
N GLU A 366 30.42 0.51 -15.62
CA GLU A 366 30.35 1.43 -16.76
C GLU A 366 30.40 0.69 -18.11
N GLY A 367 31.32 -0.28 -18.25
CA GLY A 367 31.42 -1.11 -19.45
C GLY A 367 30.14 -1.90 -19.74
N THR A 368 29.50 -2.48 -18.72
CA THR A 368 28.22 -3.18 -18.88
C THR A 368 27.09 -2.24 -19.33
N ILE A 369 27.00 -1.04 -18.78
CA ILE A 369 25.99 -0.04 -19.18
C ILE A 369 26.18 0.36 -20.64
N ILE A 370 27.42 0.65 -21.06
CA ILE A 370 27.73 1.00 -22.45
C ILE A 370 27.34 -0.14 -23.39
N LEU A 371 27.69 -1.39 -23.05
CA LEU A 371 27.33 -2.57 -23.85
C LEU A 371 25.80 -2.71 -23.99
N LEU A 372 25.05 -2.53 -22.90
CA LEU A 372 23.58 -2.57 -22.91
C LEU A 372 22.99 -1.47 -23.78
N LEU A 373 23.52 -0.24 -23.72
CA LEU A 373 23.08 0.87 -24.56
C LEU A 373 23.31 0.61 -26.05
N ILE A 374 24.45 0.03 -26.41
CA ILE A 374 24.77 -0.32 -27.80
C ILE A 374 23.83 -1.43 -28.28
N PHE A 375 23.69 -2.52 -27.50
CA PHE A 375 22.87 -3.68 -27.88
C PHE A 375 21.39 -3.32 -28.01
N PHE A 376 20.86 -2.53 -27.08
CA PHE A 376 19.44 -2.15 -27.05
C PHE A 376 19.12 -0.86 -27.80
N ARG A 377 20.08 -0.18 -28.44
CA ARG A 377 19.88 1.11 -29.16
C ARG A 377 18.63 1.14 -30.04
N LYS A 378 18.43 0.11 -30.86
CA LYS A 378 17.25 0.03 -31.75
C LYS A 378 15.95 -0.08 -30.97
N ARG A 379 15.94 -0.82 -29.85
CA ARG A 379 14.76 -1.03 -29.01
C ARG A 379 14.45 0.21 -28.16
N ILE A 380 15.47 0.87 -27.61
CA ILE A 380 15.36 2.15 -26.90
C ILE A 380 14.73 3.21 -27.81
N HIS A 381 15.13 3.26 -29.08
CA HIS A 381 14.52 4.18 -30.04
C HIS A 381 13.01 3.93 -30.21
N VAL A 382 12.57 2.67 -30.25
CA VAL A 382 11.13 2.33 -30.30
C VAL A 382 10.41 2.80 -29.04
N ALA A 383 10.99 2.53 -27.87
CA ALA A 383 10.42 2.96 -26.59
C ALA A 383 10.25 4.49 -26.54
N ILE A 384 11.26 5.26 -26.98
CA ILE A 384 11.18 6.73 -27.06
C ILE A 384 10.03 7.19 -27.98
N ILE A 385 9.80 6.52 -29.12
CA ILE A 385 8.67 6.90 -29.98
C ILE A 385 7.34 6.54 -29.32
N LEU A 386 7.23 5.39 -28.64
CA LEU A 386 6.02 5.02 -27.89
C LEU A 386 5.71 6.04 -26.79
N LEU A 387 6.72 6.56 -26.08
CA LEU A 387 6.55 7.67 -25.14
C LEU A 387 5.98 8.92 -25.83
N LYS A 388 6.50 9.28 -27.01
CA LYS A 388 5.98 10.42 -27.78
C LYS A 388 4.52 10.21 -28.22
N GLU A 389 4.16 9.01 -28.66
CA GLU A 389 2.78 8.68 -29.02
C GLU A 389 1.85 8.62 -27.80
N GLY A 390 2.32 8.13 -26.65
CA GLY A 390 1.57 8.14 -25.40
C GLY A 390 1.24 9.56 -24.92
N SER A 391 2.18 10.51 -25.08
CA SER A 391 1.95 11.93 -24.80
C SER A 391 0.89 12.53 -25.75
N LYS A 392 0.91 12.18 -27.05
CA LYS A 392 -0.16 12.57 -27.98
C LYS A 392 -1.52 12.02 -27.58
N ALA A 393 -1.59 10.74 -27.19
CA ALA A 393 -2.83 10.10 -26.77
C ALA A 393 -3.48 10.82 -25.58
N ILE A 394 -2.68 11.20 -24.58
CA ILE A 394 -3.13 11.98 -23.43
C ILE A 394 -3.53 13.40 -23.83
N GLY A 395 -2.87 13.99 -24.84
CA GLY A 395 -3.29 15.23 -25.49
C GLY A 395 -4.71 15.17 -26.08
N TYR A 396 -5.06 14.06 -26.72
CA TYR A 396 -6.41 13.85 -27.29
C TYR A 396 -7.46 13.46 -26.24
N ILE A 397 -7.05 12.79 -25.15
CA ILE A 397 -7.95 12.36 -24.08
C ILE A 397 -7.45 12.88 -22.70
N PRO A 398 -7.47 14.21 -22.45
CA PRO A 398 -6.96 14.78 -21.21
C PRO A 398 -7.75 14.33 -19.98
N THR A 399 -9.00 13.90 -20.15
CA THR A 399 -9.86 13.41 -19.05
C THR A 399 -9.27 12.20 -18.33
N THR A 400 -8.37 11.42 -18.96
CA THR A 400 -7.68 10.29 -18.28
C THR A 400 -6.85 10.73 -17.09
N LEU A 401 -6.39 11.99 -17.05
CA LEU A 401 -5.57 12.51 -15.96
C LEU A 401 -6.38 12.89 -14.71
N ILE A 402 -7.71 12.89 -14.79
CA ILE A 402 -8.60 13.02 -13.62
C ILE A 402 -8.72 11.67 -12.89
N TYR A 403 -8.45 10.55 -13.56
CA TYR A 403 -8.61 9.21 -13.00
C TYR A 403 -7.83 8.93 -11.70
N PRO A 404 -6.60 9.46 -11.47
CA PRO A 404 -5.91 9.32 -10.19
C PRO A 404 -6.71 9.86 -9.01
N ILE A 405 -7.47 10.94 -9.20
CA ILE A 405 -8.34 11.52 -8.15
C ILE A 405 -9.48 10.55 -7.83
N VAL A 406 -10.13 10.00 -8.86
CA VAL A 406 -11.18 8.99 -8.70
C VAL A 406 -10.64 7.77 -7.95
N THR A 407 -9.43 7.32 -8.30
CA THR A 407 -8.77 6.18 -7.66
C THR A 407 -8.46 6.48 -6.20
N PHE A 408 -7.93 7.68 -5.91
CA PHE A 408 -7.64 8.12 -4.55
C PHE A 408 -8.89 8.15 -3.67
N ILE A 409 -10.00 8.70 -4.17
CA ILE A 409 -11.28 8.74 -3.45
C ILE A 409 -11.77 7.31 -3.16
N LEU A 410 -11.76 6.41 -4.15
CA LEU A 410 -12.18 5.02 -3.96
C LEU A 410 -11.29 4.27 -2.95
N LEU A 411 -9.97 4.46 -3.01
CA LEU A 411 -9.04 3.87 -2.04
C LEU A 411 -9.24 4.46 -0.64
N ALA A 412 -9.47 5.77 -0.52
CA ALA A 412 -9.75 6.42 0.77
C ALA A 412 -11.02 5.88 1.42
N ILE A 413 -12.08 5.62 0.64
CA ILE A 413 -13.29 4.94 1.11
C ILE A 413 -12.97 3.52 1.61
N CYS A 414 -12.16 2.75 0.89
CA CYS A 414 -11.77 1.40 1.30
C CYS A 414 -10.95 1.43 2.62
N ILE A 415 -9.99 2.35 2.73
CA ILE A 415 -9.13 2.51 3.90
C ILE A 415 -9.95 2.96 5.12
N SER A 416 -10.84 3.94 4.95
CA SER A 416 -11.67 4.44 6.05
C SER A 416 -12.61 3.36 6.57
N TYR A 417 -13.28 2.62 5.69
CA TYR A 417 -14.15 1.51 6.08
C TYR A 417 -13.40 0.41 6.82
N TRP A 418 -12.22 0.02 6.32
CA TRP A 418 -11.36 -0.97 6.98
C TRP A 418 -10.90 -0.50 8.37
N ALA A 419 -10.46 0.76 8.49
CA ALA A 419 -9.94 1.32 9.74
C ALA A 419 -11.05 1.43 10.80
N VAL A 420 -12.23 1.94 10.40
CA VAL A 420 -13.41 2.01 11.29
C VAL A 420 -13.79 0.60 11.75
N THR A 421 -13.97 -0.34 10.83
CA THR A 421 -14.32 -1.73 11.19
C THR A 421 -13.27 -2.37 12.10
N ALA A 422 -11.98 -2.13 11.85
CA ALA A 422 -10.90 -2.64 12.70
C ALA A 422 -10.95 -2.07 14.12
N ILE A 423 -11.21 -0.76 14.28
CA ILE A 423 -11.34 -0.12 15.60
C ILE A 423 -12.53 -0.70 16.35
N PHE A 424 -13.70 -0.80 15.72
CA PHE A 424 -14.91 -1.34 16.35
C PHE A 424 -14.78 -2.84 16.70
N LEU A 425 -14.09 -3.63 15.87
CA LEU A 425 -13.75 -5.01 16.22
C LEU A 425 -12.80 -5.07 17.42
N ALA A 426 -11.77 -4.20 17.45
CA ALA A 426 -10.80 -4.17 18.54
C ALA A 426 -11.41 -3.70 19.87
N THR A 427 -12.47 -2.88 19.82
CA THR A 427 -13.19 -2.41 21.01
C THR A 427 -14.39 -3.26 21.39
N SER A 428 -14.65 -4.37 20.68
CA SER A 428 -15.75 -5.29 20.99
C SER A 428 -15.50 -6.06 22.30
N GLY A 429 -16.48 -6.11 23.20
CA GLY A 429 -16.33 -6.78 24.50
C GLY A 429 -17.36 -6.33 25.53
N VAL A 430 -17.66 -7.14 26.53
CA VAL A 430 -18.29 -6.71 27.79
C VAL A 430 -17.22 -6.60 28.90
N PRO A 431 -17.41 -5.76 29.92
CA PRO A 431 -16.44 -5.67 31.00
C PRO A 431 -16.41 -6.99 31.80
N VAL A 432 -15.23 -7.59 31.93
CA VAL A 432 -14.99 -8.80 32.73
C VAL A 432 -14.18 -8.42 33.96
N TYR A 433 -14.68 -8.77 35.14
CA TYR A 433 -14.04 -8.52 36.42
C TYR A 433 -13.44 -9.81 36.97
N LYS A 434 -12.26 -9.71 37.60
CA LYS A 434 -11.56 -10.86 38.19
C LYS A 434 -11.17 -10.60 39.64
N VAL A 435 -11.06 -11.69 40.39
CA VAL A 435 -10.57 -11.70 41.77
C VAL A 435 -9.06 -11.50 41.78
N VAL A 436 -8.60 -10.45 42.46
CA VAL A 436 -7.19 -10.09 42.64
C VAL A 436 -6.86 -10.08 44.13
N VAL A 437 -5.76 -10.72 44.51
CA VAL A 437 -5.30 -10.82 45.91
C VAL A 437 -3.94 -10.13 46.07
N PRO A 438 -3.72 -9.29 47.10
CA PRO A 438 -2.48 -8.52 47.27
C PRO A 438 -1.20 -9.35 47.41
N GLU A 439 -1.29 -10.57 47.96
CA GLU A 439 -0.18 -11.47 48.30
C GLU A 439 -0.07 -12.72 47.41
N GLY A 440 -0.93 -12.87 46.39
CA GLY A 440 -0.78 -13.88 45.33
C GLY A 440 -0.87 -15.35 45.76
N LYS A 441 -1.63 -15.67 46.81
CA LYS A 441 -1.84 -17.05 47.29
C LYS A 441 -3.28 -17.26 47.77
N CYS A 442 -4.22 -17.39 46.84
CA CYS A 442 -5.63 -17.70 47.10
C CYS A 442 -6.16 -18.71 46.08
N VAL A 443 -7.06 -19.60 46.51
CA VAL A 443 -7.66 -20.63 45.65
C VAL A 443 -8.53 -20.02 44.54
N HIS A 444 -9.16 -18.87 44.82
CA HIS A 444 -10.06 -18.16 43.91
C HIS A 444 -9.36 -17.06 43.07
N GLU A 445 -8.04 -17.01 43.06
CA GLU A 445 -7.29 -16.01 42.30
C GLU A 445 -7.53 -16.18 40.78
N ASN A 446 -7.74 -15.07 40.06
CA ASN A 446 -8.07 -15.03 38.62
C ASN A 446 -9.44 -15.58 38.21
N GLU A 447 -10.31 -15.98 39.15
CA GLU A 447 -11.70 -16.33 38.84
C GLU A 447 -12.51 -15.07 38.49
N THR A 448 -13.54 -15.24 37.65
CA THR A 448 -14.46 -14.16 37.27
C THR A 448 -15.42 -13.85 38.42
N CYS A 449 -15.60 -12.56 38.71
CA CYS A 449 -16.47 -12.10 39.79
C CYS A 449 -17.45 -11.04 39.29
N ASP A 450 -18.56 -10.87 40.00
CA ASP A 450 -19.50 -9.78 39.80
C ASP A 450 -19.30 -8.74 40.90
N PRO A 451 -18.92 -7.49 40.57
CA PRO A 451 -18.64 -6.46 41.58
C PRO A 451 -19.83 -6.13 42.49
N GLU A 452 -21.08 -6.33 42.04
CA GLU A 452 -22.26 -6.01 42.84
C GLU A 452 -22.51 -7.06 43.94
N MET A 453 -22.26 -8.34 43.62
CA MET A 453 -22.51 -9.46 44.53
C MET A 453 -21.28 -9.91 45.31
N PHE A 454 -20.09 -9.42 44.95
CA PHE A 454 -18.81 -9.87 45.50
C PHE A 454 -18.73 -9.76 47.03
N ASN A 455 -19.32 -8.73 47.63
CA ASN A 455 -19.29 -8.53 49.09
C ASN A 455 -20.04 -9.61 49.89
N THR A 456 -20.85 -10.44 49.22
CA THR A 456 -21.68 -11.47 49.85
C THR A 456 -21.25 -12.89 49.54
N THR A 457 -20.26 -13.09 48.67
CA THR A 457 -19.81 -14.43 48.25
C THR A 457 -18.83 -15.06 49.25
N GLU A 458 -18.77 -16.39 49.26
CA GLU A 458 -17.84 -17.15 50.10
C GLU A 458 -16.36 -16.88 49.80
N VAL A 459 -16.07 -16.27 48.65
CA VAL A 459 -14.71 -15.89 48.21
C VAL A 459 -14.01 -14.96 49.22
N ILE A 460 -14.75 -14.01 49.82
CA ILE A 460 -14.18 -13.09 50.83
C ILE A 460 -13.86 -13.83 52.14
N LYS A 461 -14.64 -14.86 52.49
CA LYS A 461 -14.40 -15.69 53.69
C LYS A 461 -13.19 -16.58 53.50
N SER A 462 -13.02 -17.14 52.29
CA SER A 462 -11.89 -18.00 51.93
C SER A 462 -10.59 -17.21 51.71
N CYS A 463 -10.69 -15.96 51.24
CA CYS A 463 -9.55 -15.10 50.93
C CYS A 463 -9.76 -13.68 51.47
N PRO A 464 -9.36 -13.40 52.73
CA PRO A 464 -9.48 -12.07 53.31
C PRO A 464 -8.61 -11.06 52.53
N GLY A 465 -9.20 -9.93 52.14
CA GLY A 465 -8.52 -8.90 51.33
C GLY A 465 -8.56 -9.13 49.81
N ALA A 466 -9.34 -10.11 49.32
CA ALA A 466 -9.58 -10.26 47.89
C ALA A 466 -10.42 -9.09 47.32
N LEU A 467 -10.10 -8.65 46.12
CA LEU A 467 -10.78 -7.55 45.42
C LEU A 467 -11.32 -8.03 44.07
N CYS A 468 -12.57 -7.67 43.75
CA CYS A 468 -13.13 -7.85 42.42
C CYS A 468 -12.85 -6.61 41.57
N ASN A 469 -11.82 -6.68 40.72
CA ASN A 469 -11.40 -5.54 39.90
C ASN A 469 -11.67 -5.83 38.43
N PHE A 470 -11.97 -4.77 37.67
CA PHE A 470 -12.02 -4.84 36.22
C PHE A 470 -10.71 -5.40 35.68
N ALA A 471 -10.79 -6.46 34.88
CA ALA A 471 -9.64 -7.10 34.26
C ALA A 471 -9.50 -6.66 32.81
N PHE A 472 -10.51 -6.92 31.98
CA PHE A 472 -10.49 -6.58 30.56
C PHE A 472 -11.88 -6.59 29.93
N TYR A 473 -12.00 -5.98 28.75
CA TYR A 473 -13.18 -6.13 27.90
C TYR A 473 -13.09 -7.44 27.12
N GLY A 474 -14.00 -8.37 27.38
CA GLY A 474 -14.05 -9.68 26.75
C GLY A 474 -15.46 -10.23 26.76
N GLY A 475 -15.66 -11.46 26.31
CA GLY A 475 -16.97 -12.08 26.38
C GLY A 475 -16.90 -13.57 26.14
N MET A 476 -17.87 -14.30 26.68
CA MET A 476 -18.00 -15.75 26.51
C MET A 476 -18.83 -16.13 25.26
N SER A 477 -19.44 -15.15 24.58
CA SER A 477 -20.25 -15.42 23.39
C SER A 477 -19.37 -15.87 22.21
N LEU A 478 -19.97 -16.63 21.30
CA LEU A 478 -19.28 -17.13 20.09
C LEU A 478 -18.60 -15.98 19.32
N TYR A 479 -19.26 -14.83 19.21
CA TYR A 479 -18.70 -13.63 18.58
C TYR A 479 -17.32 -13.24 19.13
N HIS A 480 -17.16 -13.17 20.46
CA HIS A 480 -15.91 -12.74 21.10
C HIS A 480 -14.77 -13.72 20.87
N LYS A 481 -15.07 -15.03 20.79
CA LYS A 481 -14.08 -16.06 20.47
C LYS A 481 -13.52 -15.93 19.05
N TYR A 482 -14.33 -15.43 18.11
CA TYR A 482 -13.95 -15.29 16.70
C TYR A 482 -13.44 -13.89 16.29
N ILE A 483 -13.31 -12.93 17.22
CA ILE A 483 -12.75 -11.58 16.94
C ILE A 483 -11.42 -11.63 16.15
N PRO A 484 -10.43 -12.47 16.50
CA PRO A 484 -9.19 -12.55 15.73
C PRO A 484 -9.41 -13.01 14.28
N THR A 485 -10.38 -13.90 14.07
CA THR A 485 -10.75 -14.37 12.72
C THR A 485 -11.40 -13.24 11.92
N PHE A 486 -12.26 -12.44 12.56
CA PHE A 486 -12.85 -11.26 11.94
C PHE A 486 -11.81 -10.19 11.56
N HIS A 487 -10.75 -10.01 12.35
CA HIS A 487 -9.64 -9.12 11.96
C HIS A 487 -8.91 -9.61 10.71
N ILE A 488 -8.62 -10.92 10.62
CA ILE A 488 -7.99 -11.52 9.42
C ILE A 488 -8.90 -11.37 8.21
N TYR A 489 -10.20 -11.65 8.38
CA TYR A 489 -11.20 -11.50 7.32
C TYR A 489 -11.37 -10.05 6.87
N ASN A 490 -11.40 -9.09 7.80
CA ASN A 490 -11.41 -7.65 7.51
C ASN A 490 -10.18 -7.21 6.70
N LEU A 491 -8.99 -7.71 7.07
CA LEU A 491 -7.76 -7.43 6.33
C LEU A 491 -7.76 -8.05 4.92
N PHE A 492 -8.20 -9.30 4.79
CA PHE A 492 -8.29 -9.99 3.49
C PHE A 492 -9.21 -9.25 2.52
N LEU A 493 -10.41 -8.87 2.98
CA LEU A 493 -11.39 -8.16 2.17
C LEU A 493 -10.92 -6.75 1.79
N PHE A 494 -10.25 -6.05 2.70
CA PHE A 494 -9.60 -4.78 2.41
C PHE A 494 -8.57 -4.91 1.29
N LEU A 495 -7.68 -5.92 1.35
CA LEU A 495 -6.70 -6.18 0.30
C LEU A 495 -7.40 -6.51 -1.03
N TRP A 496 -8.46 -7.31 -1.01
CA TRP A 496 -9.21 -7.64 -2.22
C TRP A 496 -9.87 -6.40 -2.84
N LEU A 497 -10.49 -5.55 -2.03
CA LEU A 497 -11.11 -4.30 -2.47
C LEU A 497 -10.12 -3.32 -3.08
N ILE A 498 -8.96 -3.10 -2.44
CA ILE A 498 -7.92 -2.22 -2.99
C ILE A 498 -7.45 -2.74 -4.36
N ASN A 499 -7.14 -4.03 -4.47
CA ASN A 499 -6.70 -4.60 -5.74
C ASN A 499 -7.80 -4.54 -6.80
N PHE A 500 -9.07 -4.69 -6.41
CA PHE A 500 -10.21 -4.52 -7.31
C PHE A 500 -10.30 -3.08 -7.85
N VAL A 501 -10.22 -2.07 -6.98
CA VAL A 501 -10.21 -0.65 -7.39
C VAL A 501 -9.07 -0.36 -8.37
N ILE A 502 -7.86 -0.88 -8.10
CA ILE A 502 -6.71 -0.73 -9.00
C ILE A 502 -6.97 -1.42 -10.35
N SER A 503 -7.50 -2.65 -10.34
CA SER A 503 -7.81 -3.40 -11.58
C SER A 503 -8.86 -2.70 -12.44
N LEU A 504 -9.87 -2.12 -11.81
CA LEU A 504 -10.90 -1.33 -12.48
C LEU A 504 -10.28 -0.13 -13.20
N GLY A 505 -9.31 0.54 -12.57
CA GLY A 505 -8.56 1.62 -13.20
C GLY A 505 -7.71 1.22 -14.38
N GLN A 506 -6.98 0.11 -14.24
CA GLN A 506 -6.17 -0.41 -15.34
C GLN A 506 -7.04 -0.76 -16.55
N CYS A 507 -8.18 -1.43 -16.34
CA CYS A 507 -9.10 -1.80 -17.41
C CYS A 507 -9.80 -0.58 -18.04
N ALA A 508 -10.23 0.40 -17.24
CA ALA A 508 -10.90 1.60 -17.74
C ALA A 508 -9.94 2.48 -18.57
N LEU A 509 -8.72 2.70 -18.07
CA LEU A 509 -7.68 3.43 -18.80
C LEU A 509 -7.28 2.71 -20.08
N ALA A 510 -7.07 1.38 -20.02
CA ALA A 510 -6.77 0.59 -21.20
C ALA A 510 -7.87 0.68 -22.26
N GLY A 511 -9.15 0.62 -21.87
CA GLY A 511 -10.26 0.79 -22.80
C GLY A 511 -10.28 2.16 -23.48
N ALA A 512 -9.97 3.23 -22.73
CA ALA A 512 -9.90 4.59 -23.28
C ALA A 512 -8.75 4.74 -24.29
N PHE A 513 -7.54 4.29 -23.93
CA PHE A 513 -6.37 4.39 -24.81
C PHE A 513 -6.43 3.45 -26.01
N ALA A 514 -7.04 2.28 -25.86
CA ALA A 514 -7.33 1.40 -26.99
C ALA A 514 -8.29 2.06 -27.99
N THR A 515 -9.32 2.76 -27.49
CA THR A 515 -10.24 3.50 -28.36
C THR A 515 -9.52 4.61 -29.13
N TYR A 516 -8.56 5.31 -28.50
CA TYR A 516 -7.67 6.24 -29.20
C TYR A 516 -6.83 5.54 -30.26
N TYR A 517 -6.20 4.41 -29.92
CA TYR A 517 -5.27 3.72 -30.83
C TYR A 517 -5.98 3.32 -32.13
N TRP A 518 -7.11 2.63 -32.00
CA TRP A 518 -7.89 2.07 -33.12
C TRP A 518 -8.77 3.09 -33.86
N ALA A 519 -8.76 4.37 -33.48
CA ALA A 519 -9.41 5.43 -34.26
C ALA A 519 -8.61 5.74 -35.53
N MET A 520 -9.21 5.62 -36.72
CA MET A 520 -8.50 5.90 -37.99
C MET A 520 -8.24 7.40 -38.17
N ARG A 521 -9.28 8.21 -38.00
CA ARG A 521 -9.21 9.68 -38.04
C ARG A 521 -9.25 10.23 -36.62
N LYS A 522 -8.16 10.88 -36.20
CA LYS A 522 -8.01 11.51 -34.88
C LYS A 522 -8.13 13.02 -35.07
N PRO A 523 -9.05 13.73 -34.37
CA PRO A 523 -9.88 13.26 -33.26
C PRO A 523 -11.28 12.71 -33.63
N ASP A 524 -11.72 12.83 -34.89
CA ASP A 524 -13.13 12.64 -35.27
C ASP A 524 -13.74 11.27 -34.92
N ASP A 525 -12.97 10.19 -35.01
CA ASP A 525 -13.44 8.82 -34.72
C ASP A 525 -13.35 8.46 -33.22
N ILE A 526 -12.86 9.37 -32.36
CA ILE A 526 -12.78 9.14 -30.91
C ILE A 526 -14.13 9.51 -30.28
N PRO A 527 -14.81 8.58 -29.57
CA PRO A 527 -16.10 8.86 -28.97
C PRO A 527 -15.96 9.91 -27.87
N PRO A 528 -17.00 10.74 -27.64
CA PRO A 528 -16.99 11.71 -26.57
C PRO A 528 -16.88 10.99 -25.22
N HIS A 529 -16.05 11.52 -24.31
CA HIS A 529 -15.85 10.98 -22.96
C HIS A 529 -15.42 9.49 -22.94
N PRO A 530 -14.31 9.12 -23.61
CA PRO A 530 -13.91 7.72 -23.77
C PRO A 530 -13.56 7.05 -22.43
N LEU A 531 -13.04 7.81 -21.45
CA LEU A 531 -12.75 7.31 -20.11
C LEU A 531 -14.02 6.81 -19.40
N PHE A 532 -15.07 7.65 -19.33
CA PHE A 532 -16.29 7.31 -18.61
C PHE A 532 -17.03 6.15 -19.29
N THR A 533 -17.03 6.13 -20.64
CA THR A 533 -17.59 5.02 -21.41
C THR A 533 -16.84 3.71 -21.13
N ALA A 534 -15.50 3.74 -21.11
CA ALA A 534 -14.69 2.57 -20.79
C ALA A 534 -14.87 2.10 -19.33
N PHE A 535 -14.98 3.05 -18.39
CA PHE A 535 -15.25 2.75 -16.98
C PHE A 535 -16.63 2.08 -16.79
N GLY A 536 -17.67 2.60 -17.43
CA GLY A 536 -19.01 1.98 -17.41
C GLY A 536 -19.01 0.59 -18.03
N ARG A 537 -18.29 0.38 -19.14
CA ARG A 537 -18.09 -0.96 -19.74
C ARG A 537 -17.38 -1.91 -18.78
N ALA A 538 -16.33 -1.45 -18.09
CA ALA A 538 -15.57 -2.25 -17.15
C ALA A 538 -16.43 -2.73 -15.97
N ILE A 539 -17.23 -1.86 -15.36
CA ILE A 539 -18.16 -2.23 -14.29
C ILE A 539 -19.26 -3.16 -14.81
N ARG A 540 -19.91 -2.78 -15.92
CA ARG A 540 -21.09 -3.51 -16.40
C ARG A 540 -20.76 -4.92 -16.90
N TYR A 541 -19.67 -5.07 -17.65
CA TYR A 541 -19.36 -6.31 -18.35
C TYR A 541 -18.19 -7.08 -17.74
N HIS A 542 -17.25 -6.42 -17.07
CA HIS A 542 -15.96 -7.02 -16.71
C HIS A 542 -15.71 -7.14 -15.20
N THR A 543 -16.66 -6.76 -14.34
CA THR A 543 -16.51 -6.87 -12.87
C THR A 543 -16.08 -8.26 -12.42
N GLY A 544 -16.60 -9.34 -13.02
CA GLY A 544 -16.21 -10.71 -12.67
C GLY A 544 -14.73 -11.01 -12.95
N SER A 545 -14.25 -10.63 -14.13
CA SER A 545 -12.84 -10.83 -14.53
C SER A 545 -11.88 -10.00 -13.69
N LEU A 546 -12.27 -8.76 -13.38
CA LEU A 546 -11.51 -7.86 -12.52
C LEU A 546 -11.44 -8.39 -11.09
N ALA A 547 -12.57 -8.86 -10.54
CA ALA A 547 -12.66 -9.45 -9.22
C ALA A 547 -11.84 -10.75 -9.10
N TYR A 548 -11.80 -11.56 -10.16
CA TYR A 548 -10.99 -12.78 -10.18
C TYR A 548 -9.48 -12.47 -10.19
N GLY A 549 -9.03 -11.56 -11.06
CA GLY A 549 -7.62 -11.15 -11.08
C GLY A 549 -7.17 -10.48 -9.77
N SER A 550 -8.03 -9.63 -9.19
CA SER A 550 -7.74 -8.99 -7.90
C SER A 550 -7.76 -9.96 -6.72
N LEU A 551 -8.58 -11.02 -6.76
CA LEU A 551 -8.62 -12.08 -5.75
C LEU A 551 -7.29 -12.83 -5.68
N ILE A 552 -6.73 -13.23 -6.82
CA ILE A 552 -5.44 -13.94 -6.87
C ILE A 552 -4.36 -13.10 -6.18
N LEU A 553 -4.31 -11.80 -6.49
CA LEU A 553 -3.34 -10.88 -5.90
C LEU A 553 -3.57 -10.70 -4.39
N ALA A 554 -4.82 -10.59 -3.95
CA ALA A 554 -5.18 -10.44 -2.53
C ALA A 554 -4.80 -11.67 -1.69
N VAL A 555 -4.99 -12.88 -2.23
CA VAL A 555 -4.55 -14.13 -1.59
C VAL A 555 -3.04 -14.13 -1.37
N ILE A 556 -2.25 -13.79 -2.40
CA ILE A 556 -0.78 -13.71 -2.31
C ILE A 556 -0.35 -12.67 -1.26
N GLN A 557 -0.97 -11.49 -1.27
CA GLN A 557 -0.68 -10.42 -0.31
C GLN A 557 -1.03 -10.82 1.12
N THR A 558 -2.11 -11.57 1.33
CA THR A 558 -2.52 -12.07 2.64
C THR A 558 -1.52 -13.10 3.18
N PHE A 559 -1.03 -14.00 2.32
CA PHE A 559 0.04 -14.93 2.70
C PHE A 559 1.33 -14.19 3.07
N LYS A 560 1.73 -13.18 2.28
CA LYS A 560 2.90 -12.35 2.57
C LYS A 560 2.77 -11.61 3.90
N ALA A 561 1.61 -11.00 4.17
CA ALA A 561 1.32 -10.35 5.45
C ALA A 561 1.40 -11.33 6.63
N THR A 562 0.91 -12.56 6.45
CA THR A 562 0.98 -13.62 7.46
C THR A 562 2.42 -14.06 7.72
N LEU A 563 3.24 -14.24 6.66
CA LEU A 563 4.66 -14.57 6.80
C LEU A 563 5.45 -13.47 7.52
N GLU A 564 5.10 -12.20 7.31
CA GLU A 564 5.72 -11.08 8.03
C GLU A 564 5.27 -11.02 9.51
N TYR A 565 4.00 -11.30 9.79
CA TYR A 565 3.51 -11.41 11.16
C TYR A 565 4.22 -12.54 11.93
N LEU A 566 4.35 -13.72 11.30
CA LEU A 566 5.07 -14.85 11.88
C LEU A 566 6.55 -14.53 12.11
N ASP A 567 7.20 -13.79 11.20
CA ASP A 567 8.59 -13.35 11.35
C ASP A 567 8.80 -12.57 12.63
N ARG A 568 7.91 -11.61 12.92
CA ARG A 568 7.98 -10.79 14.12
C ARG A 568 7.83 -11.63 15.38
N ARG A 569 7.03 -12.70 15.34
CA ARG A 569 6.76 -13.57 16.49
C ARG A 569 7.80 -14.67 16.69
N ILE A 570 8.52 -15.06 15.64
CA ILE A 570 9.57 -16.08 15.67
C ILE A 570 10.95 -15.45 15.95
N LYS A 571 11.08 -14.11 15.98
CA LYS A 571 12.34 -13.42 16.33
C LYS A 571 12.90 -13.85 17.69
N ASP A 572 12.05 -14.23 18.64
CA ASP A 572 12.44 -14.72 19.96
C ASP A 572 12.86 -16.20 19.96
N ALA A 573 12.50 -16.97 18.93
CA ALA A 573 12.87 -18.38 18.78
C ALA A 573 14.15 -18.52 17.92
N GLN A 574 15.24 -19.02 18.51
CA GLN A 574 16.57 -19.11 17.88
C GLN A 574 16.74 -20.29 16.90
N ASN A 575 15.73 -20.64 16.11
CA ASN A 575 15.83 -21.74 15.14
C ASN A 575 16.38 -21.25 13.79
N ILE A 576 17.64 -21.59 13.47
CA ILE A 576 18.33 -21.18 12.23
C ILE A 576 17.59 -21.67 10.97
N PHE A 577 17.08 -22.91 10.98
CA PHE A 577 16.32 -23.48 9.85
C PHE A 577 15.03 -22.70 9.56
N ALA A 578 14.31 -22.28 10.61
CA ALA A 578 13.09 -21.49 10.46
C ALA A 578 13.38 -20.12 9.83
N LYS A 579 14.48 -19.47 10.22
CA LYS A 579 14.94 -18.19 9.64
C LYS A 579 15.32 -18.34 8.16
N PHE A 580 16.00 -19.44 7.78
CA PHE A 580 16.35 -19.71 6.38
C PHE A 580 15.09 -19.96 5.52
N LEU A 581 14.20 -20.85 5.96
CA LEU A 581 12.95 -21.14 5.23
C LEU A 581 12.09 -19.88 5.06
N GLN A 582 12.01 -19.04 6.09
CA GLN A 582 11.28 -17.79 6.04
C GLN A 582 11.88 -16.77 5.08
N CYS A 583 13.21 -16.68 4.98
CA CYS A 583 13.89 -15.86 4.00
C CYS A 583 13.55 -16.32 2.57
N CYS A 584 13.63 -17.63 2.32
CA CYS A 584 13.30 -18.22 1.02
C CYS A 584 11.84 -17.97 0.63
N LEU A 585 10.88 -18.24 1.53
CA LEU A 585 9.45 -18.01 1.28
C LEU A 585 9.16 -16.52 1.01
N LYS A 586 9.74 -15.59 1.78
CA LYS A 586 9.59 -14.15 1.54
C LYS A 586 10.03 -13.75 0.13
N CYS A 587 11.17 -14.29 -0.34
CA CYS A 587 11.65 -14.06 -1.70
C CYS A 587 10.70 -14.65 -2.75
N CYS A 588 10.29 -15.91 -2.61
CA CYS A 588 9.39 -16.58 -3.56
C CYS A 588 8.04 -15.86 -3.67
N PHE A 589 7.42 -15.49 -2.54
CA PHE A 589 6.14 -14.77 -2.54
C PHE A 589 6.28 -13.34 -3.08
N TRP A 590 7.43 -12.69 -2.90
CA TRP A 590 7.71 -11.40 -3.53
C TRP A 590 7.82 -11.54 -5.06
N CYS A 591 8.53 -12.56 -5.56
CA CYS A 591 8.60 -12.87 -6.99
C CYS A 591 7.22 -13.20 -7.57
N LEU A 592 6.44 -14.05 -6.87
CA LEU A 592 5.10 -14.43 -7.29
C LEU A 592 4.14 -13.23 -7.34
N GLU A 593 4.19 -12.35 -6.34
CA GLU A 593 3.40 -11.12 -6.33
C GLU A 593 3.71 -10.24 -7.56
N ASN A 594 4.99 -10.06 -7.89
CA ASN A 594 5.40 -9.26 -9.03
C ASN A 594 4.98 -9.91 -10.37
N MET A 595 5.15 -11.22 -10.50
CA MET A 595 4.72 -11.96 -11.70
C MET A 595 3.21 -11.86 -11.91
N VAL A 596 2.41 -12.03 -10.85
CA VAL A 596 0.95 -11.94 -10.94
C VAL A 596 0.51 -10.51 -11.23
N LYS A 597 1.14 -9.48 -10.66
CA LYS A 597 0.87 -8.08 -11.01
C LYS A 597 1.11 -7.82 -12.50
N PHE A 598 2.23 -8.31 -13.03
CA PHE A 598 2.54 -8.20 -14.46
C PHE A 598 1.49 -8.90 -15.32
N LEU A 599 1.14 -10.16 -15.00
CA LEU A 599 0.14 -10.92 -15.76
C LEU A 599 -1.24 -10.24 -15.72
N ASN A 600 -1.71 -9.86 -14.52
CA ASN A 600 -3.00 -9.20 -14.31
C ASN A 600 -3.11 -7.92 -15.13
N ARG A 601 -2.09 -7.06 -15.07
CA ARG A 601 -2.06 -5.78 -15.78
C ARG A 601 -2.25 -5.96 -17.29
N ASN A 602 -1.50 -6.89 -17.87
CA ASN A 602 -1.59 -7.19 -19.31
C ASN A 602 -2.89 -7.90 -19.68
N ALA A 603 -3.41 -8.77 -18.80
CA ALA A 603 -4.71 -9.41 -18.99
C ALA A 603 -5.85 -8.38 -19.01
N TYR A 604 -5.83 -7.36 -18.14
CA TYR A 604 -6.85 -6.31 -18.13
C TYR A 604 -6.84 -5.48 -19.41
N ILE A 605 -5.68 -5.24 -20.02
CA ILE A 605 -5.59 -4.58 -21.33
C ILE A 605 -6.28 -5.45 -22.41
N MET A 606 -6.03 -6.76 -22.43
CA MET A 606 -6.68 -7.68 -23.37
C MET A 606 -8.19 -7.83 -23.11
N ILE A 607 -8.63 -7.77 -21.85
CA ILE A 607 -10.06 -7.72 -21.49
C ILE A 607 -10.69 -6.46 -22.06
N ALA A 608 -10.04 -5.30 -21.91
CA ALA A 608 -10.55 -4.04 -22.44
C ALA A 608 -10.67 -4.04 -23.99
N LEU A 609 -9.76 -4.74 -24.68
CA LEU A 609 -9.76 -4.88 -26.14
C LEU A 609 -10.85 -5.84 -26.65
N TYR A 610 -10.95 -7.05 -26.08
CA TYR A 610 -11.81 -8.12 -26.64
C TYR A 610 -13.04 -8.47 -25.84
N GLY A 611 -13.10 -8.05 -24.57
CA GLY A 611 -14.16 -8.46 -23.65
C GLY A 611 -14.22 -9.97 -23.41
N LYS A 612 -13.07 -10.66 -23.42
CA LYS A 612 -12.95 -12.08 -23.08
C LYS A 612 -12.78 -12.26 -21.57
N ASN A 613 -13.12 -13.44 -21.05
CA ASN A 613 -12.87 -13.84 -19.66
C ASN A 613 -11.39 -13.76 -19.25
N PHE A 614 -11.10 -13.70 -17.95
CA PHE A 614 -9.76 -13.47 -17.42
C PHE A 614 -8.73 -14.51 -17.87
N CYS A 615 -8.97 -15.82 -17.70
CA CYS A 615 -7.97 -16.86 -18.06
C CYS A 615 -7.55 -16.72 -19.54
N ARG A 616 -8.53 -16.49 -20.43
CA ARG A 616 -8.29 -16.40 -21.87
C ARG A 616 -7.52 -15.14 -22.23
N SER A 617 -7.92 -13.99 -21.68
CA SER A 617 -7.23 -12.72 -21.88
C SER A 617 -5.80 -12.75 -21.33
N ALA A 618 -5.57 -13.39 -20.19
CA ALA A 618 -4.24 -13.57 -19.61
C ALA A 618 -3.35 -14.47 -20.49
N ARG A 619 -3.90 -15.57 -21.02
CA ARG A 619 -3.20 -16.46 -21.97
C ARG A 619 -2.84 -15.73 -23.27
N ASP A 620 -3.79 -15.01 -23.86
CA ASP A 620 -3.59 -14.25 -25.09
C ASP A 620 -2.53 -13.15 -24.88
N ALA A 621 -2.62 -12.40 -23.77
CA ALA A 621 -1.63 -11.38 -23.39
C ALA A 621 -0.23 -11.98 -23.23
N PHE A 622 -0.12 -13.07 -22.47
CA PHE A 622 1.17 -13.72 -22.21
C PHE A 622 1.82 -14.22 -23.50
N ASN A 623 1.06 -14.87 -24.37
CA ASN A 623 1.57 -15.36 -25.65
C ASN A 623 2.05 -14.23 -26.58
N LEU A 624 1.29 -13.13 -26.65
CA LEU A 624 1.65 -11.95 -27.46
C LEU A 624 2.95 -11.30 -26.96
N LEU A 625 3.07 -11.15 -25.64
CA LEU A 625 4.23 -10.54 -25.00
C LEU A 625 5.47 -11.44 -25.09
N MET A 626 5.34 -12.75 -24.89
CA MET A 626 6.48 -13.68 -24.98
C MET A 626 7.14 -13.70 -26.35
N ARG A 627 6.35 -13.60 -27.43
CA ARG A 627 6.87 -13.47 -28.80
C ARG A 627 7.68 -12.20 -29.03
N ASN A 628 7.43 -11.16 -28.22
CA ASN A 628 8.08 -9.86 -28.31
C ASN A 628 8.85 -9.48 -27.03
N ILE A 629 9.28 -10.47 -26.21
CA ILE A 629 9.77 -10.25 -24.84
C ILE A 629 10.86 -9.18 -24.73
N LEU A 630 11.84 -9.17 -25.64
CA LEU A 630 12.92 -8.18 -25.63
C LEU A 630 12.42 -6.76 -25.92
N LYS A 631 11.37 -6.59 -26.75
CA LYS A 631 10.77 -5.27 -26.99
C LYS A 631 9.97 -4.82 -25.77
N VAL A 632 9.25 -5.74 -25.14
CA VAL A 632 8.43 -5.49 -23.94
C VAL A 632 9.34 -5.02 -22.80
N ALA A 633 10.35 -5.83 -22.46
CA ALA A 633 11.26 -5.55 -21.34
C ALA A 633 11.97 -4.20 -21.50
N VAL A 634 12.55 -3.91 -22.67
CA VAL A 634 13.23 -2.63 -22.90
C VAL A 634 12.25 -1.45 -22.87
N THR A 635 11.04 -1.61 -23.41
CA THR A 635 10.04 -0.53 -23.42
C THR A 635 9.56 -0.21 -22.01
N ASP A 636 9.30 -1.24 -21.20
CA ASP A 636 8.89 -1.10 -19.80
C ASP A 636 9.98 -0.40 -18.98
N GLU A 637 11.23 -0.87 -19.07
CA GLU A 637 12.38 -0.29 -18.34
C GLU A 637 12.67 1.17 -18.74
N VAL A 638 12.69 1.48 -20.05
CA VAL A 638 12.89 2.86 -20.52
C VAL A 638 11.76 3.78 -20.06
N THR A 639 10.51 3.29 -20.11
CA THR A 639 9.34 4.06 -19.65
C THR A 639 9.42 4.29 -18.15
N HIS A 640 9.74 3.27 -17.37
CA HIS A 640 9.91 3.38 -15.92
C HIS A 640 11.01 4.38 -15.56
N PHE A 641 12.17 4.32 -16.21
CA PHE A 641 13.28 5.23 -15.98
C PHE A 641 12.93 6.69 -16.27
N VAL A 642 12.36 6.99 -17.45
CA VAL A 642 11.99 8.35 -17.83
C VAL A 642 10.90 8.92 -16.91
N LEU A 643 9.94 8.09 -16.51
CA LEU A 643 8.88 8.49 -15.58
C LEU A 643 9.40 8.66 -14.14
N LEU A 644 10.30 7.79 -13.68
CA LEU A 644 10.93 7.93 -12.36
C LEU A 644 11.66 9.27 -12.26
N LEU A 645 12.43 9.59 -13.29
CA LEU A 645 13.13 10.86 -13.38
C LEU A 645 12.18 12.05 -13.32
N GLY A 646 11.09 12.04 -14.10
CA GLY A 646 10.14 13.13 -14.06
C GLY A 646 9.47 13.28 -12.68
N LYS A 647 9.23 12.18 -11.94
CA LYS A 647 8.75 12.25 -10.55
C LYS A 647 9.76 12.97 -9.66
N ILE A 648 11.05 12.63 -9.76
CA ILE A 648 12.14 13.26 -9.00
C ILE A 648 12.28 14.74 -9.35
N LEU A 649 12.20 15.09 -10.64
CA LEU A 649 12.29 16.49 -11.10
C LEU A 649 11.11 17.32 -10.58
N VAL A 650 9.89 16.80 -10.66
CA VAL A 650 8.69 17.48 -10.14
C VAL A 650 8.77 17.64 -8.62
N SER A 651 9.03 16.56 -7.88
CA SER A 651 9.11 16.63 -6.41
C SER A 651 10.30 17.46 -5.92
N GLY A 652 11.43 17.40 -6.62
CA GLY A 652 12.65 18.15 -6.30
C GLY A 652 12.48 19.64 -6.56
N PHE A 653 11.84 20.04 -7.66
CA PHE A 653 11.54 21.43 -7.95
C PHE A 653 10.58 22.03 -6.92
N ILE A 654 9.48 21.33 -6.60
CA ILE A 654 8.54 21.78 -5.57
C ILE A 654 9.18 21.76 -4.18
N GLY A 655 10.03 20.77 -3.89
CA GLY A 655 10.79 20.69 -2.65
C GLY A 655 11.77 21.86 -2.48
N LEU A 656 12.47 22.26 -3.55
CA LEU A 656 13.35 23.43 -3.54
C LEU A 656 12.56 24.71 -3.28
N LEU A 657 11.42 24.90 -3.96
CA LEU A 657 10.55 26.06 -3.73
C LEU A 657 10.02 26.08 -2.29
N ALA A 658 9.57 24.94 -1.76
CA ALA A 658 9.09 24.81 -0.39
C ALA A 658 10.21 25.06 0.64
N PHE A 659 11.43 24.60 0.36
CA PHE A 659 12.59 24.87 1.23
C PHE A 659 12.88 26.37 1.29
N LEU A 660 12.94 27.04 0.14
CA LEU A 660 13.18 28.47 0.07
C LEU A 660 12.06 29.29 0.75
N LEU A 661 10.81 28.80 0.69
CA LEU A 661 9.67 29.41 1.35
C LEU A 661 9.70 29.23 2.87
N PHE A 662 9.92 28.01 3.38
CA PHE A 662 9.95 27.74 4.82
C PHE A 662 11.24 28.19 5.52
N THR A 663 12.28 28.58 4.77
CA THR A 663 13.54 29.15 5.31
C THR A 663 13.66 30.66 5.11
N GLU A 664 12.58 31.34 4.71
CA GLU A 664 12.51 32.80 4.54
C GLU A 664 13.54 33.37 3.55
N ARG A 665 14.01 32.55 2.61
CA ARG A 665 15.00 32.96 1.59
C ARG A 665 14.36 33.60 0.35
N LEU A 666 13.03 33.71 0.31
CA LEU A 666 12.28 34.34 -0.78
C LEU A 666 11.79 35.74 -0.37
N PRO A 667 12.35 36.83 -0.93
CA PRO A 667 11.95 38.20 -0.61
C PRO A 667 10.61 38.64 -1.23
N MET A 668 9.90 37.74 -1.94
CA MET A 668 8.67 38.05 -2.68
C MET A 668 7.38 37.79 -1.89
N VAL A 669 7.48 37.37 -0.63
CA VAL A 669 6.34 37.13 0.25
C VAL A 669 6.55 37.94 1.53
N ASP A 670 6.04 39.17 1.55
CA ASP A 670 6.07 40.09 2.71
C ASP A 670 5.22 39.62 3.91
N TYR A 671 4.79 38.35 3.90
CA TYR A 671 4.07 37.72 5.00
C TYR A 671 5.07 36.88 5.79
N GLU A 672 5.56 37.47 6.89
CA GLU A 672 6.41 36.88 7.92
C GLU A 672 5.93 35.46 8.26
N PRO A 673 6.65 34.38 7.85
CA PRO A 673 6.29 33.04 8.26
C PRO A 673 6.61 32.93 9.74
N THR A 674 5.58 33.04 10.56
CA THR A 674 5.50 32.60 11.95
C THR A 674 6.52 31.48 12.25
N SER A 675 7.37 31.69 13.25
CA SER A 675 8.43 30.77 13.66
C SER A 675 7.94 29.33 13.81
N LEU A 676 8.31 28.46 12.87
CA LEU A 676 7.97 27.03 12.91
C LEU A 676 8.86 26.30 13.91
N ASN A 677 8.29 25.38 14.67
CA ASN A 677 9.06 24.53 15.57
C ASN A 677 9.96 23.57 14.77
N TYR A 678 9.38 22.95 13.73
CA TYR A 678 10.03 21.97 12.88
C TYR A 678 9.71 22.21 11.40
N TYR A 679 10.35 23.20 10.79
CA TYR A 679 10.17 23.56 9.37
C TYR A 679 10.35 22.36 8.39
N TRP A 680 11.18 21.38 8.75
CA TRP A 680 11.45 20.20 7.93
C TRP A 680 10.23 19.27 7.78
N ILE A 681 9.24 19.35 8.68
CA ILE A 681 8.06 18.48 8.65
C ILE A 681 7.06 18.93 7.56
N PRO A 682 6.60 20.19 7.53
CA PRO A 682 5.85 20.71 6.38
C PRO A 682 6.61 20.54 5.05
N LEU A 683 7.93 20.78 5.04
CA LEU A 683 8.76 20.57 3.86
C LEU A 683 8.71 19.13 3.35
N LEU A 684 8.95 18.15 4.23
CA LEU A 684 8.89 16.72 3.89
C LEU A 684 7.50 16.35 3.38
N THR A 685 6.45 16.91 3.98
CA THR A 685 5.06 16.68 3.57
C THR A 685 4.80 17.17 2.14
N VAL A 686 5.30 18.36 1.79
CA VAL A 686 5.19 18.90 0.44
C VAL A 686 5.99 18.05 -0.55
N ILE A 687 7.21 17.62 -0.21
CA ILE A 687 8.03 16.76 -1.08
C ILE A 687 7.36 15.42 -1.32
N VAL A 688 6.95 14.72 -0.25
CA VAL A 688 6.30 13.41 -0.33
C VAL A 688 4.96 13.52 -1.03
N GLY A 689 4.13 14.52 -0.68
CA GLY A 689 2.85 14.76 -1.33
C GLY A 689 3.00 15.05 -2.83
N SER A 690 3.97 15.87 -3.21
CA SER A 690 4.29 16.15 -4.62
C SER A 690 4.73 14.89 -5.37
N TYR A 691 5.56 14.06 -4.74
CA TYR A 691 5.96 12.77 -5.31
C TYR A 691 4.76 11.83 -5.50
N LEU A 692 3.83 11.76 -4.54
CA LEU A 692 2.62 10.95 -4.63
C LEU A 692 1.67 11.44 -5.74
N ILE A 693 1.52 12.76 -5.89
CA ILE A 693 0.75 13.36 -6.99
C ILE A 693 1.40 12.99 -8.33
N ALA A 694 2.70 13.25 -8.49
CA ALA A 694 3.43 12.88 -9.71
C ALA A 694 3.32 11.37 -10.01
N HIS A 695 3.41 10.52 -8.99
CA HIS A 695 3.20 9.08 -9.12
C HIS A 695 1.81 8.75 -9.68
N GLY A 696 0.75 9.37 -9.18
CA GLY A 696 -0.61 9.21 -9.68
C GLY A 696 -0.74 9.55 -11.17
N PHE A 697 -0.30 10.73 -11.58
CA PHE A 697 -0.34 11.18 -12.99
C PHE A 697 0.49 10.27 -13.90
N PHE A 698 1.69 9.90 -13.46
CA PHE A 698 2.62 9.14 -14.26
C PHE A 698 2.20 7.67 -14.37
N SER A 699 1.45 7.15 -13.38
CA SER A 699 0.86 5.81 -13.47
C SER A 699 -0.17 5.70 -14.60
N VAL A 700 -0.97 6.75 -14.83
CA VAL A 700 -1.90 6.83 -15.98
C VAL A 700 -1.13 6.83 -17.29
N TYR A 701 -0.04 7.59 -17.35
CA TYR A 701 0.83 7.62 -18.52
C TYR A 701 1.50 6.27 -18.79
N ALA A 702 1.98 5.57 -17.75
CA ALA A 702 2.53 4.23 -17.90
C ALA A 702 1.48 3.24 -18.46
N MET A 703 0.24 3.29 -17.97
CA MET A 703 -0.87 2.52 -18.55
C MET A 703 -1.17 2.87 -20.01
N CYS A 704 -1.03 4.14 -20.40
CA CYS A 704 -1.17 4.58 -21.79
C CYS A 704 -0.13 3.92 -22.70
N VAL A 705 1.15 4.02 -22.34
CA VAL A 705 2.27 3.48 -23.14
C VAL A 705 2.14 1.98 -23.32
N GLU A 706 1.80 1.25 -22.26
CA GLU A 706 1.61 -0.21 -22.33
C GLU A 706 0.40 -0.62 -23.15
N THR A 707 -0.72 0.12 -23.03
CA THR A 707 -1.91 -0.16 -23.84
C THR A 707 -1.60 0.05 -25.31
N ILE A 708 -0.94 1.16 -25.66
CA ILE A 708 -0.51 1.45 -27.03
C ILE A 708 0.46 0.38 -27.53
N PHE A 709 1.38 -0.07 -26.68
CA PHE A 709 2.34 -1.11 -27.03
C PHE A 709 1.66 -2.45 -27.32
N ILE A 710 0.69 -2.88 -26.49
CA ILE A 710 -0.08 -4.10 -26.75
C ILE A 710 -0.93 -3.95 -28.01
N CYS A 711 -1.62 -2.82 -28.18
CA CYS A 711 -2.38 -2.56 -29.40
C CYS A 711 -1.48 -2.60 -30.64
N PHE A 712 -0.26 -2.08 -30.53
CA PHE A 712 0.75 -2.15 -31.58
C PHE A 712 1.19 -3.58 -31.90
N CYS A 713 1.50 -4.39 -30.88
CA CYS A 713 1.84 -5.79 -31.09
C CYS A 713 0.69 -6.55 -31.77
N GLU A 714 -0.55 -6.25 -31.40
CA GLU A 714 -1.72 -6.84 -32.03
C GLU A 714 -1.94 -6.34 -33.48
N ASP A 715 -1.77 -5.04 -33.73
CA ASP A 715 -1.87 -4.43 -35.07
C ASP A 715 -0.91 -5.12 -36.04
N LEU A 716 0.31 -5.43 -35.59
CA LEU A 716 1.29 -6.19 -36.36
C LEU A 716 0.91 -7.65 -36.64
N GLU A 717 0.11 -8.29 -35.78
CA GLU A 717 -0.34 -9.68 -36.00
C GLU A 717 -1.59 -9.73 -36.90
N ARG A 718 -2.43 -8.68 -36.87
CA ARG A 718 -3.73 -8.65 -37.57
C ARG A 718 -3.69 -8.02 -38.95
N ASN A 719 -2.91 -6.95 -39.08
CA ASN A 719 -2.90 -6.12 -40.27
C ASN A 719 -1.58 -6.35 -41.00
N ASP A 720 -1.67 -6.41 -42.33
CA ASP A 720 -0.52 -6.64 -43.21
C ASP A 720 -0.10 -5.36 -43.95
N GLY A 721 -0.88 -4.28 -43.82
CA GLY A 721 -0.65 -3.00 -44.50
C GLY A 721 -1.25 -2.95 -45.91
N SER A 722 -2.06 -3.93 -46.30
CA SER A 722 -2.87 -3.89 -47.52
C SER A 722 -3.94 -2.80 -47.44
N ALA A 723 -4.53 -2.43 -48.59
CA ALA A 723 -5.65 -1.48 -48.61
C ALA A 723 -6.89 -1.99 -47.86
N GLU A 724 -7.04 -3.31 -47.75
CA GLU A 724 -8.13 -3.97 -47.00
C GLU A 724 -7.83 -4.04 -45.49
N LYS A 725 -6.55 -4.16 -45.10
CA LYS A 725 -6.10 -4.24 -43.70
C LYS A 725 -4.93 -3.28 -43.43
N PRO A 726 -5.18 -1.95 -43.47
CA PRO A 726 -4.14 -0.97 -43.20
C PRO A 726 -3.77 -0.96 -41.72
N TYR A 727 -2.52 -0.61 -41.42
CA TYR A 727 -2.10 -0.39 -40.03
C TYR A 727 -2.76 0.88 -39.46
N PHE A 728 -3.19 0.82 -38.20
CA PHE A 728 -3.80 1.96 -37.49
C PHE A 728 -2.75 2.91 -36.88
N ILE A 729 -1.50 2.47 -36.92
CA ILE A 729 -0.34 3.17 -36.40
C ILE A 729 0.04 4.41 -37.23
N THR A 730 0.54 5.46 -36.55
CA THR A 730 1.01 6.69 -37.22
C THR A 730 2.15 6.37 -38.22
N PRO A 731 2.20 7.00 -39.42
CA PRO A 731 3.18 6.67 -40.47
C PRO A 731 4.65 6.72 -40.02
N ASN A 732 4.99 7.69 -39.14
CA ASN A 732 6.32 7.82 -38.55
C ASN A 732 6.72 6.60 -37.71
N LEU A 733 5.78 5.97 -37.02
CA LEU A 733 6.01 4.79 -36.19
C LEU A 733 6.02 3.53 -37.07
N HIS A 734 5.18 3.45 -38.11
CA HIS A 734 5.21 2.38 -39.12
C HIS A 734 6.57 2.29 -39.83
N GLY A 735 7.05 3.40 -40.41
CA GLY A 735 8.28 3.40 -41.23
C GLY A 735 9.57 3.03 -40.50
N ILE A 736 9.59 3.14 -39.17
CA ILE A 736 10.75 2.81 -38.33
C ILE A 736 10.70 1.36 -37.84
N LEU A 737 9.50 0.79 -37.73
CA LEU A 737 9.27 -0.54 -37.15
C LEU A 737 9.15 -1.63 -38.20
N THR A 738 8.54 -1.32 -39.34
CA THR A 738 8.43 -2.19 -40.49
C THR A 738 9.58 -1.87 -41.44
N LYS A 739 10.78 -2.39 -41.17
CA LYS A 739 11.81 -2.54 -42.21
C LYS A 739 11.35 -3.62 -43.23
N LYS A 740 10.21 -3.40 -43.86
CA LYS A 740 9.83 -3.96 -45.16
C LYS A 740 9.51 -2.74 -46.00
N GLN A 741 10.25 -2.57 -47.08
CA GLN A 741 9.97 -1.51 -48.05
C GLN A 741 8.48 -1.57 -48.42
N PRO A 742 7.76 -0.44 -48.47
CA PRO A 742 6.54 -0.41 -49.24
C PRO A 742 6.93 -0.76 -50.68
N VAL A 743 6.32 -1.82 -51.23
CA VAL A 743 6.34 -2.03 -52.68
C VAL A 743 5.89 -0.71 -53.29
N PRO A 744 6.66 -0.10 -54.20
CA PRO A 744 6.29 1.19 -54.75
C PRO A 744 4.95 1.04 -55.46
N GLN A 745 3.91 1.70 -54.93
CA GLN A 745 2.70 1.95 -55.69
C GLN A 745 3.11 2.74 -56.93
N LYS A 746 3.05 2.10 -58.10
CA LYS A 746 3.05 2.80 -59.38
C LYS A 746 1.82 3.68 -59.42
N GLN A 747 1.99 4.94 -59.03
CA GLN A 747 1.02 6.00 -59.29
C GLN A 747 0.96 6.20 -60.82
N LYS A 748 -0.03 5.59 -61.48
CA LYS A 748 -0.47 6.04 -62.79
C LYS A 748 -1.17 7.38 -62.59
N VAL A 749 -0.45 8.45 -62.89
CA VAL A 749 -1.03 9.76 -63.14
C VAL A 749 -1.98 9.62 -64.34
N SER A 750 -3.26 9.86 -64.13
CA SER A 750 -4.16 10.34 -65.19
C SER A 750 -4.84 11.58 -64.68
N ARG A 751 -4.46 12.70 -65.28
CA ARG A 751 -5.10 14.01 -65.17
C ARG A 751 -6.34 14.03 -66.05
N ASN A 752 -7.36 14.73 -65.53
CA ASN A 752 -8.51 15.35 -66.19
C ASN A 752 -9.79 14.52 -66.34
N PHE A 753 -10.80 14.82 -65.51
CA PHE A 753 -12.02 15.48 -65.99
C PHE A 753 -12.73 16.24 -64.84
N ALA A 754 -13.37 17.35 -65.19
CA ALA A 754 -13.92 18.36 -64.29
C ALA A 754 -15.38 18.09 -63.87
N LEU A 755 -15.74 18.67 -62.72
CA LEU A 755 -17.06 19.04 -62.14
C LEU A 755 -18.34 18.32 -62.64
N THR A 756 -19.12 17.78 -61.69
CA THR A 756 -20.47 18.27 -61.34
C THR A 756 -21.02 17.56 -60.08
N ASP A 757 -21.91 18.27 -59.38
CA ASP A 757 -22.49 18.00 -58.07
C ASP A 757 -23.25 16.66 -57.89
N SER A 758 -23.30 16.21 -56.64
CA SER A 758 -24.47 15.68 -55.90
C SER A 758 -24.16 14.45 -55.03
N VAL A 759 -24.42 14.61 -53.71
CA VAL A 759 -24.49 13.54 -52.70
C VAL A 759 -25.82 12.79 -52.90
N PRO A 760 -25.84 11.44 -52.87
CA PRO A 760 -26.39 10.77 -51.68
C PRO A 760 -25.71 9.44 -51.28
N SER A 761 -25.58 9.26 -49.97
CA SER A 761 -25.84 8.05 -49.18
C SER A 761 -25.83 6.66 -49.86
N PHE A 762 -24.91 5.79 -49.46
CA PHE A 762 -24.94 4.32 -49.67
C PHE A 762 -24.54 3.67 -48.34
N LEU A 763 -25.44 3.09 -47.53
CA LEU A 763 -26.18 1.81 -47.69
C LEU A 763 -25.27 0.62 -48.04
N LEU A 764 -25.09 -0.23 -47.01
CA LEU A 764 -24.52 -1.57 -47.04
C LEU A 764 -25.22 -2.45 -48.07
N VAL A 765 -24.44 -3.21 -48.82
CA VAL A 765 -24.92 -4.35 -49.61
C VAL A 765 -24.45 -5.62 -48.91
N GLU A 766 -25.43 -6.35 -48.36
CA GLU A 766 -25.35 -7.79 -48.13
C GLU A 766 -26.00 -8.53 -49.32
N ASP A 767 -25.54 -9.77 -49.49
CA ASP A 767 -26.14 -10.91 -50.20
C ASP A 767 -25.97 -11.06 -51.72
N ILE A 768 -25.20 -12.10 -52.11
CA ILE A 768 -25.67 -13.17 -53.00
C ILE A 768 -25.24 -14.54 -52.41
N GLU A 769 -26.24 -15.42 -52.26
CA GLU A 769 -26.18 -16.78 -51.72
C GLU A 769 -25.63 -17.85 -52.70
N ARG A 770 -25.04 -18.89 -52.10
CA ARG A 770 -25.26 -20.35 -52.28
C ARG A 770 -25.39 -20.93 -53.71
N ASN A 771 -24.55 -21.93 -54.01
CA ASN A 771 -24.96 -23.09 -54.82
C ASN A 771 -24.34 -24.39 -54.28
N GLU A 772 -25.17 -25.42 -54.24
CA GLU A 772 -24.90 -26.81 -53.81
C GLU A 772 -24.24 -27.64 -54.93
N GLY A 773 -23.66 -28.79 -54.58
CA GLY A 773 -23.68 -29.98 -55.45
C GLY A 773 -22.33 -30.60 -55.87
N SER A 774 -22.12 -31.83 -55.38
CA SER A 774 -21.58 -33.03 -56.06
C SER A 774 -20.10 -33.14 -56.54
N ASP A 775 -19.51 -34.28 -56.14
CA ASP A 775 -18.66 -35.22 -56.91
C ASP A 775 -17.20 -35.50 -56.49
N GLU A 776 -16.83 -36.75 -56.76
CA GLU A 776 -15.83 -37.63 -56.16
C GLU A 776 -14.36 -37.37 -56.58
N LYS A 777 -13.40 -37.65 -55.65
CA LYS A 777 -12.07 -38.34 -55.75
C LYS A 777 -11.10 -38.05 -56.96
N PRO A 778 -9.83 -38.52 -56.95
CA PRO A 778 -8.75 -38.47 -55.93
C PRO A 778 -7.34 -38.07 -56.53
N TYR A 779 -6.32 -37.96 -55.67
CA TYR A 779 -4.84 -37.98 -55.89
C TYR A 779 -4.18 -37.32 -57.13
N PHE A 780 -3.17 -36.46 -56.90
CA PHE A 780 -1.85 -36.59 -57.56
C PHE A 780 -0.74 -35.90 -56.73
N VAL A 781 0.17 -36.73 -56.21
CA VAL A 781 1.52 -36.33 -55.78
C VAL A 781 2.39 -36.35 -57.02
N THR A 782 3.20 -35.32 -57.25
CA THR A 782 4.43 -35.47 -58.04
C THR A 782 5.65 -34.87 -57.34
N PRO A 783 6.82 -35.50 -57.49
CA PRO A 783 7.96 -35.40 -56.59
C PRO A 783 9.08 -34.60 -57.27
N SER A 784 9.30 -33.35 -56.89
CA SER A 784 10.38 -32.55 -57.50
C SER A 784 11.07 -31.54 -56.58
N LEU A 785 10.84 -31.57 -55.26
CA LEU A 785 11.55 -30.69 -54.33
C LEU A 785 12.03 -31.38 -53.04
N MET A 786 12.25 -32.70 -53.10
CA MET A 786 12.83 -33.50 -52.00
C MET A 786 14.24 -34.01 -52.31
N LYS A 787 14.92 -33.43 -53.32
CA LYS A 787 16.23 -33.91 -53.79
C LYS A 787 17.36 -32.86 -53.78
N ILE A 788 17.22 -31.77 -52.99
CA ILE A 788 18.26 -30.74 -52.83
C ILE A 788 18.67 -30.52 -51.35
N MET A 789 18.13 -31.29 -50.38
CA MET A 789 18.45 -31.07 -48.96
C MET A 789 19.01 -32.27 -48.19
N LEU A 790 19.52 -33.30 -48.86
CA LEU A 790 20.20 -34.41 -48.18
C LEU A 790 21.41 -34.89 -48.99
N GLU A 791 22.55 -34.26 -48.78
CA GLU A 791 23.89 -34.88 -48.75
C GLU A 791 24.97 -33.80 -48.53
N GLN A 792 25.32 -33.56 -47.27
CA GLN A 792 26.71 -33.45 -46.82
C GLN A 792 26.76 -33.50 -45.29
N GLU A 793 27.58 -34.43 -44.82
CA GLU A 793 27.66 -34.94 -43.45
C GLU A 793 28.85 -34.26 -42.69
N PRO A 794 29.38 -34.75 -41.55
CA PRO A 794 29.24 -34.17 -40.20
C PRO A 794 30.57 -33.69 -39.55
N LYS A 795 30.48 -33.18 -38.31
CA LYS A 795 31.43 -33.30 -37.14
C LYS A 795 31.79 -31.97 -36.45
N TYR A 796 32.01 -32.11 -35.13
CA TYR A 796 32.57 -31.16 -34.13
C TYR A 796 31.54 -30.19 -33.50
N TYR A 797 31.39 -30.02 -32.17
CA TYR A 797 32.30 -30.23 -31.03
C TYR A 797 31.51 -30.66 -29.76
N LYS A 798 32.26 -31.25 -28.82
CA LYS A 798 31.94 -31.52 -27.41
C LYS A 798 31.43 -30.31 -26.63
#